data_AF-A0A948J3H4-F1
#
_entry.id   AF-A0A948J3H4-F1
#
_cell.length_a   1.000
_cell.length_b   1.000
_cell.length_c   1.000
_cell.angle_alpha   90.00
_cell.angle_beta   90.00
_cell.angle_gamma   90.00
#
_symmetry.space_group_name_H-M   'P 1'
#
loop_
_entity.id
_entity.type
_entity.pdbx_description
1 polymer ?
#
loop_
_entity_poly.entity_id
_entity_poly.type
_entity_poly.pdbx_seq_one_letter_code
_entity_poly.pdbx_strand_id
1 'polypeptide(L)'
;MTVDNIPSEPESSGVSGHVEPTVNKIDTNQAGASEGYGEGAITILEGLEAVRKRPGMYIGDTSDGTGLHHLVFEVVDNSIDEALAGHCDDIVVTIHSDNSISVTDNGRGIPTGVKMDDKHEPKRSAAEIALTELHAGGKFNQNSYKVSGGLHGVGVSCVNALSKMLRLTVRREGKVHVLEFSKGFVQNRIVETVNGVEVSPMQVLDDTDKRGTEVHFLPDTEIFKENNDFHYEILAKRLRELSFLNNGVRIRLKDERSGKEDDFSGAGGVRGFVEFINKGKTVLHPTSFYAAGERPAETYGGIPGTHIGVEVAMQWNSAYSEQVLCFTNNIPQRDGGTHLTGLRAAMTRVINKYIEENEFAKKAKVEVTGDDMREGLCCVLSVKVPEPKFSSQTKDKLVSSEVRAPVEDIVGKLLTDYLQERPADAKIICGKIVEAARAREAARKAREMTRRKGVLDGMGLPGKLADCQEKDPAQCEIYIVEGDSAGGSAKQGRDRKFQAILPLRGKILNVEKARYEKLLTSNEILTLITALGTGIGKAGGTTGGDDFDVAKLRYHRIIIMTDADVDGAHIRTLLLTFFYRQMPELVERGHIYIAQPPLYKVKAGKEELYLKDAPALDGFLLRIALNHASVTTGGANPQTLTGETLAELARKHQIAESVIARLGNFMDAEALRAIADGVSLNLDTVADAEVSAVALQAKLRELNATGAPAEVAGEFDVRTDKPLLRISRRH
;
A
#
# COMPACT_ATOMS: atom_id res chain seq x y z
N MET A 1 58.03 70.79 26.30
CA MET A 1 59.05 71.17 27.30
C MET A 1 58.35 71.09 28.63
N THR A 2 58.65 70.19 29.55
CA THR A 2 59.89 69.48 29.86
C THR A 2 59.57 68.10 30.42
N VAL A 3 60.52 67.21 30.21
CA VAL A 3 60.61 65.86 30.72
C VAL A 3 60.78 65.90 32.23
N ASP A 4 60.07 65.05 32.96
CA ASP A 4 60.56 64.46 34.21
C ASP A 4 60.01 63.04 34.32
N ASN A 5 60.90 62.15 34.78
CA ASN A 5 60.71 60.72 34.84
C ASN A 5 60.94 60.26 36.29
N ILE A 6 60.20 59.20 36.68
CA ILE A 6 60.40 58.28 37.83
C ILE A 6 59.71 58.72 39.16
N PRO A 7 59.17 57.82 40.05
CA PRO A 7 59.02 56.35 40.06
C PRO A 7 57.64 55.74 40.52
N SER A 8 57.58 54.39 40.43
CA SER A 8 56.95 53.38 41.33
C SER A 8 55.47 52.95 41.19
N GLU A 9 55.32 51.62 41.15
CA GLU A 9 54.15 50.69 41.20
C GLU A 9 53.14 50.94 42.35
N PRO A 10 52.04 50.14 42.53
CA PRO A 10 51.19 49.31 41.63
C PRO A 10 49.67 49.59 41.85
N GLU A 11 48.75 48.99 41.06
CA GLU A 11 47.48 48.35 41.51
C GLU A 11 46.43 48.14 40.41
N SER A 12 45.58 47.15 40.69
CA SER A 12 44.55 46.49 39.90
C SER A 12 43.35 47.33 39.44
N SER A 13 42.71 46.91 38.35
CA SER A 13 41.28 46.51 38.26
C SER A 13 40.67 46.81 36.88
N GLY A 14 39.83 45.90 36.36
CA GLY A 14 38.97 46.21 35.21
C GLY A 14 38.60 45.00 34.34
N VAL A 15 37.55 44.30 34.74
CA VAL A 15 36.91 43.17 34.03
C VAL A 15 36.09 43.67 32.84
N SER A 16 36.18 43.03 31.67
CA SER A 16 35.02 42.68 30.84
C SER A 16 35.37 41.53 29.89
N GLY A 17 34.56 40.48 29.93
CA GLY A 17 34.80 39.22 29.24
C GLY A 17 34.19 39.18 27.84
N HIS A 18 34.96 38.62 26.90
CA HIS A 18 34.45 37.91 25.74
C HIS A 18 35.25 36.60 25.62
N VAL A 19 34.56 35.47 25.77
CA VAL A 19 35.13 34.13 25.57
C VAL A 19 34.78 33.70 24.15
N GLU A 20 35.79 33.60 23.29
CA GLU A 20 35.70 32.88 22.01
C GLU A 20 35.78 31.36 22.25
N PRO A 21 35.03 30.53 21.51
CA PRO A 21 35.06 29.08 21.68
C PRO A 21 36.31 28.48 21.04
N THR A 22 37.10 27.77 21.84
CA THR A 22 38.23 26.95 21.38
C THR A 22 37.73 25.71 20.64
N VAL A 23 37.96 25.67 19.33
CA VAL A 23 37.75 24.48 18.50
C VAL A 23 38.90 23.50 18.76
N ASN A 24 38.57 22.32 19.28
CA ASN A 24 39.51 21.20 19.40
C ASN A 24 40.01 20.80 18.00
N LYS A 25 41.34 20.84 17.81
CA LYS A 25 41.98 20.34 16.59
C LYS A 25 41.80 18.82 16.52
N ILE A 26 41.18 18.37 15.44
CA ILE A 26 41.01 16.96 15.09
C ILE A 26 42.37 16.43 14.62
N ASP A 27 42.77 15.30 15.18
CA ASP A 27 43.99 14.55 14.85
C ASP A 27 43.84 13.88 13.47
N THR A 28 44.69 14.23 12.51
CA THR A 28 44.52 13.88 11.07
C THR A 28 45.29 12.64 10.61
N ASN A 29 45.81 11.81 11.51
CA ASN A 29 46.56 10.61 11.11
C ASN A 29 45.84 9.30 11.49
N GLN A 30 44.74 9.02 10.79
CA GLN A 30 44.21 7.65 10.65
C GLN A 30 44.58 7.12 9.26
N ALA A 31 45.43 6.10 9.23
CA ALA A 31 45.86 5.43 8.01
C ALA A 31 44.71 4.57 7.45
N GLY A 32 44.12 5.00 6.33
CA GLY A 32 43.08 4.24 5.64
C GLY A 32 42.21 4.98 4.60
N ALA A 33 42.53 6.22 4.20
CA ALA A 33 41.77 6.92 3.16
C ALA A 33 42.68 7.69 2.21
N SER A 34 43.17 7.01 1.17
CA SER A 34 43.65 7.65 -0.05
C SER A 34 42.86 7.11 -1.24
N GLU A 35 41.55 7.34 -1.24
CA GLU A 35 40.79 7.54 -2.47
C GLU A 35 40.31 8.99 -2.47
N GLY A 36 40.71 9.74 -3.50
CA GLY A 36 40.60 11.19 -3.54
C GLY A 36 39.15 11.67 -3.57
N TYR A 37 38.68 12.24 -2.47
CA TYR A 37 37.49 13.09 -2.43
C TYR A 37 37.82 14.46 -3.05
N GLY A 38 37.94 14.51 -4.38
CA GLY A 38 38.10 15.72 -5.18
C GLY A 38 36.85 16.01 -6.02
N GLU A 39 36.92 17.00 -6.93
CA GLU A 39 35.78 17.38 -7.79
C GLU A 39 35.21 16.20 -8.60
N GLY A 40 36.08 15.27 -9.03
CA GLY A 40 35.67 14.04 -9.75
C GLY A 40 34.91 13.00 -8.91
N ALA A 41 34.84 13.16 -7.58
CA ALA A 41 34.00 12.33 -6.72
C ALA A 41 32.51 12.78 -6.75
N ILE A 42 32.22 13.96 -7.30
CA ILE A 42 30.85 14.44 -7.50
C ILE A 42 30.27 13.77 -8.74
N THR A 43 29.33 12.83 -8.52
CA THR A 43 28.60 12.16 -9.59
C THR A 43 27.28 12.86 -9.83
N ILE A 44 27.07 13.37 -11.06
CA ILE A 44 25.78 13.89 -11.52
C ILE A 44 25.03 12.72 -12.14
N LEU A 45 23.83 12.43 -11.64
CA LEU A 45 22.95 11.42 -12.23
C LEU A 45 21.98 12.12 -13.19
N GLU A 46 22.11 11.85 -14.48
CA GLU A 46 21.27 12.45 -15.53
C GLU A 46 20.00 11.62 -15.78
N GLY A 47 18.91 12.29 -16.16
CA GLY A 47 17.65 11.66 -16.54
C GLY A 47 17.09 10.72 -15.46
N LEU A 48 16.79 9.49 -15.85
CA LEU A 48 16.15 8.49 -14.99
C LEU A 48 17.12 7.66 -14.14
N GLU A 49 18.44 7.85 -14.29
CA GLU A 49 19.43 7.13 -13.49
C GLU A 49 19.31 7.45 -11.99
N ALA A 50 18.97 8.70 -11.67
CA ALA A 50 18.72 9.14 -10.29
C ALA A 50 17.61 8.31 -9.62
N VAL A 51 16.52 8.05 -10.35
CA VAL A 51 15.39 7.25 -9.87
C VAL A 51 15.81 5.81 -9.62
N ARG A 52 16.54 5.19 -10.56
CA ARG A 52 17.00 3.80 -10.43
C ARG A 52 18.00 3.63 -9.28
N LYS A 53 18.85 4.63 -9.01
CA LYS A 53 19.85 4.58 -7.94
C LYS A 53 19.23 4.77 -6.55
N ARG A 54 18.14 5.53 -6.46
CA ARG A 54 17.45 5.90 -5.21
C ARG A 54 15.92 5.74 -5.34
N PRO A 55 15.40 4.54 -5.64
CA PRO A 55 13.98 4.32 -5.90
C PRO A 55 13.09 4.69 -4.71
N GLY A 56 13.60 4.46 -3.49
CA GLY A 56 12.89 4.75 -2.24
C GLY A 56 12.39 6.17 -2.09
N MET A 57 13.10 7.14 -2.67
CA MET A 57 12.70 8.56 -2.62
C MET A 57 11.48 8.88 -3.49
N TYR A 58 11.21 8.06 -4.51
CA TYR A 58 10.18 8.32 -5.50
C TYR A 58 8.94 7.46 -5.27
N ILE A 59 9.12 6.16 -5.00
CA ILE A 59 8.01 5.19 -4.95
C ILE A 59 7.80 4.53 -3.58
N GLY A 60 8.63 4.82 -2.57
CA GLY A 60 8.55 4.19 -1.25
C GLY A 60 9.39 2.91 -1.13
N ASP A 61 9.08 2.03 -0.17
CA ASP A 61 9.93 0.86 0.10
C ASP A 61 9.88 -0.16 -1.05
N THR A 62 11.06 -0.55 -1.56
CA THR A 62 11.22 -1.54 -2.63
C THR A 62 11.24 -2.98 -2.11
N SER A 63 11.32 -3.16 -0.80
CA SER A 63 11.59 -4.44 -0.14
C SER A 63 10.33 -5.08 0.42
N ASP A 64 9.35 -4.29 0.86
CA ASP A 64 8.09 -4.79 1.47
C ASP A 64 6.95 -5.01 0.45
N GLY A 65 7.19 -4.66 -0.81
CA GLY A 65 6.24 -4.74 -1.91
C GLY A 65 5.34 -3.51 -2.06
N THR A 66 5.32 -2.55 -1.14
CA THR A 66 4.47 -1.35 -1.26
C THR A 66 4.88 -0.48 -2.45
N GLY A 67 6.19 -0.26 -2.64
CA GLY A 67 6.72 0.49 -3.77
C GLY A 67 6.44 -0.16 -5.12
N LEU A 68 6.39 -1.50 -5.18
CA LEU A 68 6.02 -2.25 -6.38
C LEU A 68 4.58 -1.95 -6.80
N HIS A 69 3.63 -2.03 -5.86
CA HIS A 69 2.22 -1.72 -6.14
C HIS A 69 2.00 -0.23 -6.45
N HIS A 70 2.82 0.65 -5.87
CA HIS A 70 2.79 2.08 -6.16
C HIS A 70 3.05 2.38 -7.63
N LEU A 71 3.88 1.60 -8.33
CA LEU A 71 4.06 1.74 -9.77
C LEU A 71 2.73 1.63 -10.53
N VAL A 72 1.90 0.66 -10.15
CA VAL A 72 0.56 0.47 -10.74
C VAL A 72 -0.34 1.65 -10.42
N PHE A 73 -0.31 2.12 -9.17
CA PHE A 73 -1.15 3.24 -8.72
C PHE A 73 -0.83 4.54 -9.47
N GLU A 74 0.44 4.83 -9.74
CA GLU A 74 0.84 6.00 -10.52
C GLU A 74 0.29 5.98 -11.95
N VAL A 75 0.26 4.82 -12.59
CA VAL A 75 -0.33 4.68 -13.93
C VAL A 75 -1.85 4.82 -13.88
N VAL A 76 -2.51 4.14 -12.94
CA VAL A 76 -3.96 4.19 -12.76
C VAL A 76 -4.43 5.61 -12.42
N ASP A 77 -3.72 6.33 -11.56
CA ASP A 77 -4.07 7.70 -11.18
C ASP A 77 -4.03 8.65 -12.39
N ASN A 78 -3.15 8.42 -13.37
CA ASN A 78 -3.18 9.17 -14.65
C ASN A 78 -4.45 8.90 -15.45
N SER A 79 -4.88 7.63 -15.54
CA SER A 79 -6.14 7.27 -16.21
C SER A 79 -7.36 7.83 -15.47
N ILE A 80 -7.31 7.91 -14.14
CA ILE A 80 -8.35 8.56 -13.32
C ILE A 80 -8.38 10.08 -13.54
N ASP A 81 -7.24 10.74 -13.70
CA ASP A 81 -7.20 12.17 -14.03
C ASP A 81 -7.86 12.46 -15.39
N GLU A 82 -7.73 11.57 -16.39
CA GLU A 82 -8.50 11.65 -17.65
C GLU A 82 -10.01 11.47 -17.43
N ALA A 83 -10.39 10.63 -16.47
CA ALA A 83 -11.78 10.40 -16.12
C ALA A 83 -12.39 11.61 -15.38
N LEU A 84 -11.63 12.22 -14.46
CA LEU A 84 -12.00 13.47 -13.78
C LEU A 84 -12.17 14.63 -14.77
N ALA A 85 -11.42 14.63 -15.87
CA ALA A 85 -11.58 15.57 -16.98
C ALA A 85 -12.79 15.26 -17.89
N GLY A 86 -13.49 14.15 -17.67
CA GLY A 86 -14.69 13.75 -18.41
C GLY A 86 -14.41 13.07 -19.75
N HIS A 87 -13.20 12.54 -19.96
CA HIS A 87 -12.79 11.92 -21.22
C HIS A 87 -12.60 10.40 -21.16
N CYS A 88 -12.52 9.83 -19.97
CA CYS A 88 -12.34 8.40 -19.73
C CYS A 88 -13.51 7.87 -18.87
N ASP A 89 -14.03 6.72 -19.24
CA ASP A 89 -15.09 6.01 -18.50
C ASP A 89 -14.84 4.50 -18.33
N ASP A 90 -13.79 3.93 -18.94
CA ASP A 90 -13.41 2.52 -18.80
C ASP A 90 -11.89 2.39 -18.61
N ILE A 91 -11.49 1.77 -17.51
CA ILE A 91 -10.10 1.49 -17.14
C ILE A 91 -9.97 -0.01 -16.83
N VAL A 92 -8.96 -0.65 -17.42
CA VAL A 92 -8.66 -2.08 -17.21
C VAL A 92 -7.24 -2.22 -16.71
N VAL A 93 -7.08 -2.84 -15.54
CA VAL A 93 -5.79 -3.26 -15.00
C VAL A 93 -5.68 -4.77 -15.15
N THR A 94 -4.61 -5.23 -15.80
CA THR A 94 -4.35 -6.66 -16.04
C THR A 94 -3.01 -7.04 -15.43
N ILE A 95 -3.02 -8.06 -14.57
CA ILE A 95 -1.82 -8.76 -14.10
C ILE A 95 -1.60 -9.95 -15.01
N HIS A 96 -0.50 -9.93 -15.76
CA HIS A 96 -0.18 -10.96 -16.74
C HIS A 96 0.52 -12.18 -16.11
N SER A 97 0.56 -13.28 -16.85
CA SER A 97 1.17 -14.55 -16.41
C SER A 97 2.67 -14.45 -16.09
N ASP A 98 3.36 -13.54 -16.76
CA ASP A 98 4.78 -13.20 -16.58
C ASP A 98 5.03 -12.17 -15.47
N ASN A 99 3.96 -11.81 -14.73
CA ASN A 99 3.97 -10.84 -13.65
C ASN A 99 4.25 -9.38 -14.13
N SER A 100 4.02 -9.09 -15.41
CA SER A 100 3.87 -7.71 -15.91
C SER A 100 2.47 -7.15 -15.64
N ILE A 101 2.33 -5.83 -15.75
CA ILE A 101 1.06 -5.10 -15.57
C ILE A 101 0.74 -4.34 -16.83
N SER A 102 -0.50 -4.43 -17.29
CA SER A 102 -1.09 -3.47 -18.24
C SER A 102 -2.14 -2.61 -17.55
N VAL A 103 -2.10 -1.31 -17.79
CA VAL A 103 -3.21 -0.39 -17.50
C VAL A 103 -3.67 0.22 -18.81
N THR A 104 -4.93 -0.03 -19.16
CA THR A 104 -5.57 0.48 -20.38
C THR A 104 -6.71 1.41 -20.02
N ASP A 105 -6.76 2.59 -20.62
CA ASP A 105 -7.88 3.52 -20.52
C ASP A 105 -8.42 3.91 -21.89
N ASN A 106 -9.65 4.44 -21.91
CA ASN A 106 -10.28 4.99 -23.12
C ASN A 106 -10.35 6.53 -23.12
N GLY A 107 -9.37 7.18 -22.47
CA GLY A 107 -9.22 8.62 -22.42
C GLY A 107 -8.82 9.25 -23.77
N ARG A 108 -8.26 10.46 -23.74
CA ARG A 108 -7.83 11.16 -24.97
C ARG A 108 -6.58 10.55 -25.62
N GLY A 109 -5.80 9.79 -24.87
CA GLY A 109 -4.46 9.34 -25.27
C GLY A 109 -3.38 10.39 -24.97
N ILE A 110 -2.22 9.95 -24.46
CA ILE A 110 -1.06 10.83 -24.26
C ILE A 110 -0.70 11.53 -25.58
N PRO A 111 -0.36 12.85 -25.59
CA PRO A 111 0.02 13.52 -26.83
C PRO A 111 1.20 12.83 -27.54
N THR A 112 1.02 12.48 -28.81
CA THR A 112 2.00 11.72 -29.62
C THR A 112 2.89 12.60 -30.50
N GLY A 113 2.49 13.86 -30.71
CA GLY A 113 3.22 14.81 -31.57
C GLY A 113 4.62 15.14 -31.07
N VAL A 114 5.51 15.47 -32.01
CA VAL A 114 6.88 15.93 -31.71
C VAL A 114 6.86 17.33 -31.10
N LYS A 115 7.55 17.50 -29.97
CA LYS A 115 7.69 18.77 -29.29
C LYS A 115 8.88 19.54 -29.87
N MET A 116 8.61 20.47 -30.78
CA MET A 116 9.66 21.20 -31.51
C MET A 116 10.53 22.11 -30.63
N ASP A 117 10.04 22.51 -29.46
CA ASP A 117 10.77 23.28 -28.44
C ASP A 117 11.40 22.37 -27.36
N ASP A 118 11.61 21.07 -27.64
CA ASP A 118 12.46 20.19 -26.81
C ASP A 118 13.94 20.63 -26.89
N LYS A 119 14.64 20.55 -25.76
CA LYS A 119 16.06 20.94 -25.64
C LYS A 119 17.03 19.88 -26.18
N HIS A 120 16.54 18.68 -26.47
CA HIS A 120 17.34 17.55 -26.96
C HIS A 120 17.38 17.50 -28.48
N GLU A 121 18.40 16.81 -29.01
CA GLU A 121 18.49 16.42 -30.42
C GLU A 121 18.68 14.89 -30.48
N PRO A 122 17.85 14.15 -31.23
CA PRO A 122 16.70 14.63 -32.02
C PRO A 122 15.54 15.15 -31.14
N LYS A 123 14.67 16.00 -31.70
CA LYS A 123 13.44 16.47 -31.01
C LYS A 123 12.48 15.31 -30.79
N ARG A 124 12.02 15.11 -29.56
CA ARG A 124 11.24 13.91 -29.17
C ARG A 124 9.73 14.13 -29.21
N SER A 125 8.98 13.04 -29.31
CA SER A 125 7.53 13.04 -29.08
C SER A 125 7.18 13.46 -27.64
N ALA A 126 6.03 14.12 -27.45
CA ALA A 126 5.57 14.51 -26.12
C ALA A 126 5.36 13.29 -25.19
N ALA A 127 4.97 12.15 -25.75
CA ALA A 127 4.89 10.87 -25.04
C ALA A 127 6.25 10.41 -24.53
N GLU A 128 7.29 10.41 -25.39
CA GLU A 128 8.64 10.06 -24.96
C GLU A 128 9.11 10.98 -23.83
N ILE A 129 8.95 12.30 -23.99
CA ILE A 129 9.33 13.28 -22.97
C ILE A 129 8.63 13.00 -21.63
N ALA A 130 7.34 12.70 -21.64
CA ALA A 130 6.59 12.39 -20.42
C ALA A 130 7.10 11.13 -19.70
N LEU A 131 7.68 10.17 -20.42
CA LEU A 131 8.22 8.93 -19.85
C LEU A 131 9.73 8.99 -19.56
N THR A 132 10.49 9.93 -20.13
CA THR A 132 11.95 10.02 -19.96
C THR A 132 12.41 11.21 -19.13
N GLU A 133 11.59 12.24 -18.96
CA GLU A 133 11.92 13.43 -18.17
C GLU A 133 11.16 13.43 -16.84
N LEU A 134 11.87 13.82 -15.77
CA LEU A 134 11.23 14.15 -14.50
C LEU A 134 10.60 15.54 -14.59
N HIS A 135 9.44 15.71 -13.95
CA HIS A 135 8.70 16.98 -13.93
C HIS A 135 8.25 17.44 -15.31
N ALA A 136 7.98 16.50 -16.22
CA ALA A 136 7.41 16.78 -17.54
C ALA A 136 5.97 16.28 -17.61
N GLY A 137 5.04 17.16 -17.97
CA GLY A 137 3.64 16.78 -18.17
C GLY A 137 2.68 17.96 -18.32
N GLY A 138 1.49 17.70 -18.86
CA GLY A 138 0.45 18.72 -19.04
C GLY A 138 -0.24 19.16 -17.74
N LYS A 139 0.13 18.56 -16.60
CA LYS A 139 -0.51 18.78 -15.28
C LYS A 139 -0.08 20.07 -14.58
N PHE A 140 0.95 20.75 -15.07
CA PHE A 140 1.43 22.03 -14.51
C PHE A 140 0.62 23.25 -14.96
N ASN A 141 -0.21 23.11 -16.00
CA ASN A 141 -1.04 24.18 -16.53
C ASN A 141 -2.53 23.85 -16.33
N GLN A 142 -3.27 24.77 -15.69
CA GLN A 142 -4.71 24.61 -15.36
C GLN A 142 -5.63 24.42 -16.58
N ASN A 143 -5.11 24.61 -17.80
CA ASN A 143 -5.85 24.45 -19.05
C ASN A 143 -6.21 22.99 -19.38
N SER A 144 -5.37 22.03 -18.95
CA SER A 144 -5.55 20.61 -19.32
C SER A 144 -6.29 19.80 -18.25
N TYR A 145 -6.02 20.10 -16.97
CA TYR A 145 -6.67 19.48 -15.81
C TYR A 145 -6.98 20.55 -14.77
N LYS A 146 -8.27 20.78 -14.47
CA LYS A 146 -8.70 21.73 -13.44
C LYS A 146 -8.58 21.16 -12.02
N VAL A 147 -8.67 19.84 -11.89
CA VAL A 147 -8.55 19.08 -10.64
C VAL A 147 -7.81 17.78 -10.97
N SER A 148 -6.70 17.50 -10.29
CA SER A 148 -5.92 16.27 -10.45
C SER A 148 -5.33 15.81 -9.11
N GLY A 149 -5.06 14.51 -9.00
CA GLY A 149 -4.30 13.95 -7.87
C GLY A 149 -2.78 14.06 -8.07
N GLY A 150 -2.32 13.90 -9.32
CA GLY A 150 -0.91 13.93 -9.68
C GLY A 150 -0.36 15.34 -9.89
N LEU A 151 0.37 15.89 -8.91
CA LEU A 151 0.91 17.26 -8.96
C LEU A 151 2.39 17.35 -9.37
N HIS A 152 3.14 16.25 -9.35
CA HIS A 152 4.60 16.29 -9.40
C HIS A 152 5.20 16.04 -10.79
N GLY A 153 4.45 15.41 -11.70
CA GLY A 153 4.91 15.09 -13.05
C GLY A 153 6.09 14.11 -13.11
N VAL A 154 6.20 13.19 -12.15
CA VAL A 154 7.29 12.19 -12.05
C VAL A 154 6.81 10.73 -12.09
N GLY A 155 5.50 10.49 -11.95
CA GLY A 155 4.95 9.15 -11.71
C GLY A 155 5.28 8.15 -12.82
N VAL A 156 4.80 8.41 -14.05
CA VAL A 156 4.97 7.47 -15.17
C VAL A 156 6.42 7.32 -15.63
N SER A 157 7.25 8.35 -15.46
CA SER A 157 8.68 8.27 -15.75
C SER A 157 9.42 7.45 -14.69
N CYS A 158 8.99 7.45 -13.42
CA CYS A 158 9.49 6.51 -12.42
C CYS A 158 9.10 5.06 -12.74
N VAL A 159 7.87 4.83 -13.23
CA VAL A 159 7.44 3.50 -13.69
C VAL A 159 8.33 3.00 -14.82
N ASN A 160 8.60 3.86 -15.81
CA ASN A 160 9.52 3.54 -16.90
C ASN A 160 10.95 3.23 -16.40
N ALA A 161 11.49 4.09 -15.52
CA ALA A 161 12.82 3.93 -14.94
C ALA A 161 12.98 2.61 -14.18
N LEU A 162 11.96 2.21 -13.41
CA LEU A 162 11.99 1.07 -12.49
C LEU A 162 11.47 -0.23 -13.13
N SER A 163 11.23 -0.22 -14.43
CA SER A 163 10.82 -1.38 -15.21
C SER A 163 11.99 -1.95 -16.01
N LYS A 164 12.05 -3.28 -16.12
CA LYS A 164 12.94 -3.95 -17.07
C LYS A 164 12.53 -3.63 -18.49
N MET A 165 11.22 -3.61 -18.75
CA MET A 165 10.61 -3.26 -20.02
C MET A 165 9.34 -2.45 -19.78
N LEU A 166 9.10 -1.44 -20.62
CA LEU A 166 7.81 -0.76 -20.70
C LEU A 166 7.44 -0.57 -22.17
N ARG A 167 6.22 -0.93 -22.55
CA ARG A 167 5.61 -0.64 -23.84
C ARG A 167 4.44 0.32 -23.64
N LEU A 168 4.49 1.45 -24.33
CA LEU A 168 3.43 2.44 -24.39
C LEU A 168 2.71 2.30 -25.73
N THR A 169 1.40 2.08 -25.70
CA THR A 169 0.53 2.09 -26.88
C THR A 169 -0.49 3.21 -26.74
N VAL A 170 -0.50 4.16 -27.68
CA VAL A 170 -1.42 5.29 -27.69
C VAL A 170 -2.32 5.20 -28.92
N ARG A 171 -3.63 5.22 -28.69
CA ARG A 171 -4.67 5.22 -29.73
C ARG A 171 -5.20 6.65 -29.82
N ARG A 172 -4.80 7.38 -30.85
CA ARG A 172 -5.13 8.82 -31.00
C ARG A 172 -5.09 9.20 -32.48
N GLU A 173 -5.98 10.12 -32.88
CA GLU A 173 -6.03 10.66 -34.25
C GLU A 173 -6.16 9.59 -35.35
N GLY A 174 -6.89 8.50 -35.05
CA GLY A 174 -7.15 7.41 -35.99
C GLY A 174 -6.00 6.41 -36.14
N LYS A 175 -4.94 6.53 -35.32
CA LYS A 175 -3.70 5.73 -35.44
C LYS A 175 -3.33 5.06 -34.11
N VAL A 176 -2.66 3.91 -34.22
CA VAL A 176 -2.00 3.22 -33.11
C VAL A 176 -0.51 3.59 -33.10
N HIS A 177 -0.09 4.34 -32.09
CA HIS A 177 1.30 4.75 -31.88
C HIS A 177 1.95 3.91 -30.79
N VAL A 178 3.19 3.47 -31.00
CA VAL A 178 3.93 2.64 -30.03
C VAL A 178 5.31 3.23 -29.72
N LEU A 179 5.69 3.12 -28.45
CA LEU A 179 7.06 3.30 -27.95
C LEU A 179 7.42 2.15 -27.00
N GLU A 180 8.65 1.68 -27.09
CA GLU A 180 9.19 0.65 -26.20
C GLU A 180 10.40 1.19 -25.46
N PHE A 181 10.55 0.76 -24.21
CA PHE A 181 11.62 1.18 -23.32
C PHE A 181 12.21 -0.02 -22.59
N SER A 182 13.51 0.07 -22.29
CA SER A 182 14.22 -0.86 -21.42
C SER A 182 14.98 -0.07 -20.37
N LYS A 183 14.71 -0.34 -19.08
CA LYS A 183 15.32 0.37 -17.94
C LYS A 183 15.26 1.91 -18.05
N GLY A 184 14.16 2.44 -18.59
CA GLY A 184 13.94 3.88 -18.81
C GLY A 184 14.42 4.44 -20.16
N PHE A 185 15.16 3.65 -20.95
CA PHE A 185 15.71 4.10 -22.24
C PHE A 185 14.87 3.62 -23.41
N VAL A 186 14.55 4.51 -24.34
CA VAL A 186 13.77 4.16 -25.54
C VAL A 186 14.52 3.14 -26.39
N GLN A 187 13.78 2.18 -26.93
CA GLN A 187 14.24 1.12 -27.84
C GLN A 187 13.71 1.41 -29.24
N ASN A 188 14.40 0.87 -30.26
CA ASN A 188 13.95 0.94 -31.66
C ASN A 188 13.62 2.37 -32.13
N ARG A 189 14.41 3.37 -31.68
CA ARG A 189 14.17 4.78 -31.97
C ARG A 189 14.13 5.02 -33.48
N ILE A 190 13.05 5.66 -33.94
CA ILE A 190 12.93 6.20 -35.30
C ILE A 190 13.51 7.61 -35.31
N VAL A 191 14.32 7.94 -36.32
CA VAL A 191 14.85 9.29 -36.53
C VAL A 191 14.52 9.72 -37.95
N GLU A 192 13.88 10.88 -38.08
CA GLU A 192 13.48 11.48 -39.36
C GLU A 192 13.92 12.94 -39.40
N THR A 193 14.10 13.50 -40.59
CA THR A 193 14.39 14.93 -40.76
C THR A 193 13.16 15.67 -41.25
N VAL A 194 12.62 16.57 -40.44
CA VAL A 194 11.47 17.41 -40.78
C VAL A 194 11.92 18.87 -40.78
N ASN A 195 11.79 19.54 -41.94
CA ASN A 195 12.21 20.94 -42.13
C ASN A 195 13.66 21.23 -41.70
N GLY A 196 14.57 20.27 -41.89
CA GLY A 196 15.98 20.40 -41.53
C GLY A 196 16.31 20.15 -40.05
N VAL A 197 15.34 19.72 -39.24
CA VAL A 197 15.52 19.35 -37.83
C VAL A 197 15.35 17.83 -37.69
N GLU A 198 16.23 17.17 -36.95
CA GLU A 198 16.09 15.76 -36.63
C GLU A 198 15.01 15.57 -35.56
N VAL A 199 14.08 14.66 -35.81
CA VAL A 199 12.94 14.38 -34.96
C VAL A 199 12.83 12.88 -34.68
N SER A 200 12.28 12.54 -33.52
CA SER A 200 12.02 11.17 -33.06
C SER A 200 10.51 10.98 -32.84
N PRO A 201 9.74 10.71 -33.91
CA PRO A 201 8.32 10.42 -33.81
C PRO A 201 8.09 9.03 -33.20
N MET A 202 6.86 8.77 -32.73
CA MET A 202 6.44 7.43 -32.33
C MET A 202 6.21 6.54 -33.55
N GLN A 203 6.51 5.24 -33.43
CA GLN A 203 6.18 4.27 -34.47
C GLN A 203 4.66 4.17 -34.64
N VAL A 204 4.17 4.17 -35.88
CA VAL A 204 2.75 3.94 -36.20
C VAL A 204 2.58 2.50 -36.67
N LEU A 205 1.72 1.73 -36.01
CA LEU A 205 1.46 0.33 -36.38
C LEU A 205 0.31 0.19 -37.37
N ASP A 206 -0.86 0.73 -37.03
CA ASP A 206 -2.11 0.52 -37.78
C ASP A 206 -3.10 1.68 -37.59
N ASP A 207 -4.16 1.66 -38.40
CA ASP A 207 -5.33 2.51 -38.24
C ASP A 207 -6.27 1.98 -37.15
N THR A 208 -6.94 2.87 -36.42
CA THR A 208 -7.89 2.48 -35.38
C THR A 208 -9.00 3.52 -35.19
N ASP A 209 -10.22 3.04 -34.91
CA ASP A 209 -11.34 3.90 -34.48
C ASP A 209 -11.38 4.08 -32.95
N LYS A 210 -10.49 3.40 -32.22
CA LYS A 210 -10.40 3.47 -30.74
C LYS A 210 -9.61 4.70 -30.30
N ARG A 211 -9.75 5.06 -29.03
CA ARG A 211 -8.94 6.09 -28.36
C ARG A 211 -8.41 5.59 -27.02
N GLY A 212 -7.36 6.24 -26.50
CA GLY A 212 -6.86 6.05 -25.15
C GLY A 212 -5.40 5.59 -25.09
N THR A 213 -4.97 5.15 -23.91
CA THR A 213 -3.58 4.74 -23.66
C THR A 213 -3.53 3.36 -23.01
N GLU A 214 -2.56 2.55 -23.40
CA GLU A 214 -2.15 1.33 -22.70
C GLU A 214 -0.69 1.47 -22.29
N VAL A 215 -0.44 1.38 -20.99
CA VAL A 215 0.91 1.29 -20.42
C VAL A 215 1.11 -0.14 -19.93
N HIS A 216 1.99 -0.88 -20.59
CA HIS A 216 2.36 -2.24 -20.25
C HIS A 216 3.79 -2.24 -19.71
N PHE A 217 4.03 -2.74 -18.50
CA PHE A 217 5.36 -2.73 -17.91
C PHE A 217 5.68 -3.98 -17.09
N LEU A 218 6.94 -4.40 -17.14
CA LEU A 218 7.51 -5.47 -16.34
C LEU A 218 8.49 -4.86 -15.32
N PRO A 219 8.22 -4.92 -14.00
CA PRO A 219 9.11 -4.33 -12.98
C PRO A 219 10.51 -4.96 -13.01
N ASP A 220 11.53 -4.15 -12.69
CA ASP A 220 12.92 -4.62 -12.65
C ASP A 220 13.22 -5.38 -11.35
N THR A 221 13.37 -6.71 -11.45
CA THR A 221 13.66 -7.59 -10.31
C THR A 221 15.05 -7.38 -9.72
N GLU A 222 15.95 -6.63 -10.38
CA GLU A 222 17.21 -6.18 -9.77
C GLU A 222 16.98 -5.11 -8.70
N ILE A 223 15.87 -4.38 -8.79
CA ILE A 223 15.46 -3.33 -7.85
C ILE A 223 14.51 -3.91 -6.80
N PHE A 224 13.51 -4.67 -7.22
CA PHE A 224 12.54 -5.34 -6.34
C PHE A 224 12.99 -6.77 -6.04
N LYS A 225 13.98 -6.94 -5.17
CA LYS A 225 14.60 -8.26 -4.91
C LYS A 225 13.81 -9.11 -3.94
N GLU A 226 13.34 -8.51 -2.85
CA GLU A 226 12.70 -9.20 -1.75
C GLU A 226 11.23 -9.51 -2.06
N ASN A 227 10.53 -8.58 -2.70
CA ASN A 227 9.13 -8.72 -3.09
C ASN A 227 8.90 -8.17 -4.50
N ASN A 228 8.77 -9.07 -5.48
CA ASN A 228 8.49 -8.74 -6.87
C ASN A 228 7.11 -9.19 -7.36
N ASP A 229 6.30 -9.82 -6.52
CA ASP A 229 4.95 -10.29 -6.91
C ASP A 229 3.86 -9.24 -6.67
N PHE A 230 3.07 -8.98 -7.71
CA PHE A 230 1.85 -8.19 -7.56
C PHE A 230 0.77 -8.98 -6.83
N HIS A 231 0.24 -8.40 -5.76
CA HIS A 231 -0.81 -8.97 -4.94
C HIS A 231 -2.17 -8.44 -5.38
N TYR A 232 -3.02 -9.35 -5.87
CA TYR A 232 -4.36 -9.02 -6.35
C TYR A 232 -5.18 -8.22 -5.34
N GLU A 233 -5.20 -8.64 -4.07
CA GLU A 233 -6.05 -8.01 -3.04
C GLU A 233 -5.65 -6.56 -2.74
N ILE A 234 -4.37 -6.23 -2.85
CA ILE A 234 -3.87 -4.85 -2.67
C ILE A 234 -4.38 -3.96 -3.81
N LEU A 235 -4.24 -4.44 -5.05
CA LEU A 235 -4.74 -3.72 -6.23
C LEU A 235 -6.28 -3.63 -6.22
N ALA A 236 -6.97 -4.74 -5.95
CA ALA A 236 -8.43 -4.81 -5.90
C ALA A 236 -9.01 -3.84 -4.85
N LYS A 237 -8.38 -3.76 -3.67
CA LYS A 237 -8.76 -2.78 -2.65
C LYS A 237 -8.65 -1.37 -3.19
N ARG A 238 -7.49 -0.98 -3.74
CA ARG A 238 -7.25 0.38 -4.23
C ARG A 238 -8.17 0.76 -5.41
N LEU A 239 -8.32 -0.13 -6.39
CA LEU A 239 -9.18 0.09 -7.55
C LEU A 239 -10.66 0.21 -7.18
N ARG A 240 -11.11 -0.57 -6.19
CA ARG A 240 -12.45 -0.44 -5.63
C ARG A 240 -12.67 0.93 -4.96
N GLU A 241 -11.71 1.39 -4.16
CA GLU A 241 -11.76 2.74 -3.56
C GLU A 241 -11.88 3.82 -4.64
N LEU A 242 -11.05 3.75 -5.68
CA LEU A 242 -11.09 4.68 -6.79
C LEU A 242 -12.43 4.66 -7.54
N SER A 243 -13.04 3.48 -7.72
CA SER A 243 -14.34 3.38 -8.39
C SER A 243 -15.48 4.01 -7.58
N PHE A 244 -15.46 3.88 -6.24
CA PHE A 244 -16.40 4.60 -5.39
C PHE A 244 -16.26 6.12 -5.48
N LEU A 245 -15.03 6.63 -5.57
CA LEU A 245 -14.77 8.07 -5.63
C LEU A 245 -15.05 8.68 -7.00
N ASN A 246 -15.00 7.86 -8.06
CA ASN A 246 -15.24 8.26 -9.44
C ASN A 246 -16.51 7.59 -9.98
N ASN A 247 -17.65 7.98 -9.42
CA ASN A 247 -18.93 7.42 -9.83
C ASN A 247 -19.17 7.61 -11.34
N GLY A 248 -19.43 6.50 -12.03
CA GLY A 248 -19.58 6.48 -13.50
C GLY A 248 -18.37 5.95 -14.26
N VAL A 249 -17.20 5.80 -13.62
CA VAL A 249 -16.01 5.18 -14.23
C VAL A 249 -16.00 3.69 -13.94
N ARG A 250 -15.99 2.88 -14.99
CA ARG A 250 -15.84 1.42 -14.91
C ARG A 250 -14.37 1.08 -14.73
N ILE A 251 -14.04 0.41 -13.64
CA ILE A 251 -12.67 -0.04 -13.36
C ILE A 251 -12.69 -1.56 -13.22
N ARG A 252 -11.84 -2.26 -13.97
CA ARG A 252 -11.74 -3.72 -13.97
C ARG A 252 -10.34 -4.16 -13.57
N LEU A 253 -10.24 -5.20 -12.76
CA LEU A 253 -8.98 -5.87 -12.43
C LEU A 253 -9.04 -7.31 -12.89
N LYS A 254 -8.07 -7.71 -13.71
CA LYS A 254 -7.91 -9.08 -14.21
C LYS A 254 -6.58 -9.64 -13.74
N ASP A 255 -6.57 -10.86 -13.23
CA ASP A 255 -5.35 -11.59 -12.91
C ASP A 255 -5.29 -12.85 -13.76
N GLU A 256 -4.54 -12.75 -14.85
CA GLU A 256 -4.32 -13.88 -15.75
C GLU A 256 -3.64 -15.02 -15.03
N ARG A 257 -2.86 -14.82 -13.94
CA ARG A 257 -2.19 -15.93 -13.25
C ARG A 257 -3.17 -16.90 -12.56
N SER A 258 -4.37 -16.43 -12.23
CA SER A 258 -5.40 -17.19 -11.52
C SER A 258 -6.75 -17.26 -12.24
N GLY A 259 -6.94 -16.47 -13.30
CA GLY A 259 -8.22 -16.30 -13.98
C GLY A 259 -9.24 -15.44 -13.21
N LYS A 260 -8.85 -14.83 -12.08
CA LYS A 260 -9.73 -13.99 -11.26
C LYS A 260 -9.96 -12.64 -11.93
N GLU A 261 -11.22 -12.19 -11.96
CA GLU A 261 -11.61 -10.88 -12.46
C GLU A 261 -12.62 -10.22 -11.50
N ASP A 262 -12.41 -8.94 -11.20
CA ASP A 262 -13.38 -8.09 -10.51
C ASP A 262 -13.71 -6.87 -11.38
N ASP A 263 -15.01 -6.57 -11.49
CA ASP A 263 -15.53 -5.35 -12.09
C ASP A 263 -16.11 -4.48 -10.98
N PHE A 264 -15.56 -3.27 -10.80
CA PHE A 264 -15.95 -2.36 -9.73
C PHE A 264 -17.04 -1.36 -10.17
N SER A 265 -17.61 -1.48 -11.37
CA SER A 265 -18.68 -0.59 -11.84
C SER A 265 -19.92 -0.57 -10.94
N GLY A 266 -20.68 0.53 -11.01
CA GLY A 266 -21.94 0.66 -10.25
C GLY A 266 -21.74 0.84 -8.74
N ALA A 267 -20.58 1.33 -8.33
CA ALA A 267 -20.18 1.44 -6.93
C ALA A 267 -21.06 2.38 -6.08
N GLY A 268 -21.90 3.23 -6.68
CA GLY A 268 -22.86 4.07 -5.93
C GLY A 268 -22.23 5.28 -5.22
N GLY A 269 -21.06 5.73 -5.68
CA GLY A 269 -20.38 6.90 -5.14
C GLY A 269 -19.89 6.71 -3.69
N VAL A 270 -19.69 7.82 -2.98
CA VAL A 270 -19.33 7.77 -1.55
C VAL A 270 -20.40 7.11 -0.67
N ARG A 271 -21.68 7.10 -1.09
CA ARG A 271 -22.76 6.38 -0.38
C ARG A 271 -22.56 4.89 -0.44
N GLY A 272 -22.39 4.34 -1.65
CA GLY A 272 -22.13 2.91 -1.82
C GLY A 272 -20.80 2.49 -1.17
N PHE A 273 -19.83 3.40 -1.04
CA PHE A 273 -18.61 3.13 -0.28
C PHE A 273 -18.90 2.96 1.22
N VAL A 274 -19.71 3.83 1.82
CA VAL A 274 -20.14 3.67 3.22
C VAL A 274 -20.92 2.36 3.42
N GLU A 275 -21.82 2.03 2.49
CA GLU A 275 -22.54 0.75 2.51
C GLU A 275 -21.60 -0.46 2.43
N PHE A 276 -20.59 -0.38 1.56
CA PHE A 276 -19.55 -1.41 1.42
C PHE A 276 -18.75 -1.57 2.70
N ILE A 277 -18.31 -0.48 3.32
CA ILE A 277 -17.57 -0.51 4.60
C ILE A 277 -18.44 -1.06 5.74
N ASN A 278 -19.75 -0.80 5.69
CA ASN A 278 -20.70 -1.33 6.65
C ASN A 278 -21.12 -2.78 6.37
N LYS A 279 -20.64 -3.43 5.28
CA LYS A 279 -20.88 -4.87 5.06
C LYS A 279 -20.35 -5.67 6.26
N GLY A 280 -21.21 -6.51 6.83
CA GLY A 280 -20.90 -7.29 8.02
C GLY A 280 -21.06 -6.55 9.35
N LYS A 281 -21.45 -5.26 9.35
CA LYS A 281 -21.81 -4.50 10.54
C LYS A 281 -23.33 -4.36 10.64
N THR A 282 -23.85 -4.20 11.86
CA THR A 282 -25.29 -3.90 12.06
C THR A 282 -25.48 -2.39 11.93
N VAL A 283 -26.03 -1.97 10.79
CA VAL A 283 -26.41 -0.57 10.53
C VAL A 283 -27.58 -0.19 11.45
N LEU A 284 -27.53 1.00 12.06
CA LEU A 284 -28.55 1.44 13.02
C LEU A 284 -29.77 2.10 12.37
N HIS A 285 -29.57 2.78 11.23
CA HIS A 285 -30.62 3.50 10.53
C HIS A 285 -30.52 3.26 9.01
N PRO A 286 -31.67 3.08 8.31
CA PRO A 286 -31.68 2.65 6.91
C PRO A 286 -31.15 3.73 5.95
N THR A 287 -31.39 5.01 6.24
CA THR A 287 -31.00 6.10 5.34
C THR A 287 -29.58 6.56 5.67
N SER A 288 -28.61 6.41 4.77
CA SER A 288 -27.30 7.06 4.94
C SER A 288 -27.44 8.57 4.75
N PHE A 289 -26.79 9.37 5.60
CA PHE A 289 -26.64 10.80 5.32
C PHE A 289 -25.73 10.99 4.11
N TYR A 290 -26.07 11.95 3.26
CA TYR A 290 -25.26 12.35 2.12
C TYR A 290 -25.37 13.83 1.88
N ALA A 291 -24.22 14.46 1.62
CA ALA A 291 -24.13 15.84 1.22
C ALA A 291 -23.15 15.97 0.07
N ALA A 292 -23.57 16.72 -0.95
CA ALA A 292 -22.73 17.11 -2.08
C ALA A 292 -22.96 18.59 -2.37
N GLY A 293 -21.89 19.31 -2.70
CA GLY A 293 -21.98 20.69 -3.09
C GLY A 293 -20.63 21.28 -3.48
N GLU A 294 -20.68 22.44 -4.10
CA GLU A 294 -19.49 23.20 -4.47
C GLU A 294 -19.58 24.61 -3.89
N ARG A 295 -18.41 25.19 -3.63
CA ARG A 295 -18.27 26.59 -3.21
C ARG A 295 -17.19 27.29 -4.03
N PRO A 296 -17.39 28.54 -4.45
CA PRO A 296 -16.34 29.32 -5.10
C PRO A 296 -15.11 29.40 -4.20
N ALA A 297 -13.93 29.03 -4.71
CA ALA A 297 -12.72 28.94 -3.91
C ALA A 297 -12.26 30.33 -3.41
N GLU A 298 -12.44 31.37 -4.23
CA GLU A 298 -12.09 32.77 -3.92
C GLU A 298 -12.74 33.30 -2.64
N THR A 299 -13.97 32.86 -2.34
CA THR A 299 -14.70 33.26 -1.11
C THR A 299 -13.96 32.84 0.15
N TYR A 300 -13.08 31.82 0.05
CA TYR A 300 -12.38 31.22 1.18
C TYR A 300 -10.85 31.36 1.07
N GLY A 301 -10.36 32.27 0.23
CA GLY A 301 -8.93 32.51 0.02
C GLY A 301 -8.25 31.52 -0.93
N GLY A 302 -9.04 30.77 -1.71
CA GLY A 302 -8.56 29.93 -2.81
C GLY A 302 -8.44 30.67 -4.14
N ILE A 303 -8.20 29.92 -5.21
CA ILE A 303 -7.87 30.47 -6.55
C ILE A 303 -9.13 31.07 -7.22
N PRO A 304 -9.09 32.32 -7.72
CA PRO A 304 -10.20 32.93 -8.44
C PRO A 304 -10.69 32.12 -9.65
N GLY A 305 -12.01 32.08 -9.86
CA GLY A 305 -12.63 31.33 -10.97
C GLY A 305 -12.64 29.81 -10.81
N THR A 306 -12.22 29.28 -9.65
CA THR A 306 -12.23 27.85 -9.34
C THR A 306 -13.22 27.52 -8.20
N HIS A 307 -13.54 26.25 -8.01
CA HIS A 307 -14.50 25.77 -7.01
C HIS A 307 -13.88 24.68 -6.14
N ILE A 308 -14.29 24.64 -4.87
CA ILE A 308 -14.02 23.55 -3.94
C ILE A 308 -15.27 22.67 -3.89
N GLY A 309 -15.15 21.46 -4.40
CA GLY A 309 -16.19 20.44 -4.32
C GLY A 309 -16.09 19.63 -3.05
N VAL A 310 -17.22 19.34 -2.43
CA VAL A 310 -17.32 18.52 -1.22
C VAL A 310 -18.39 17.46 -1.45
N GLU A 311 -18.04 16.20 -1.22
CA GLU A 311 -18.96 15.07 -1.23
C GLU A 311 -18.72 14.20 0.00
N VAL A 312 -19.75 13.95 0.80
CA VAL A 312 -19.64 13.16 2.02
C VAL A 312 -20.83 12.23 2.18
N ALA A 313 -20.58 11.02 2.67
CA ALA A 313 -21.59 10.11 3.15
C ALA A 313 -21.28 9.66 4.57
N MET A 314 -22.30 9.54 5.41
CA MET A 314 -22.19 9.10 6.81
C MET A 314 -23.30 8.11 7.17
N GLN A 315 -22.94 7.08 7.95
CA GLN A 315 -23.89 6.15 8.51
C GLN A 315 -23.37 5.57 9.83
N TRP A 316 -24.23 5.51 10.84
CA TRP A 316 -23.91 4.91 12.12
C TRP A 316 -24.25 3.42 12.14
N ASN A 317 -23.36 2.66 12.73
CA ASN A 317 -23.52 1.23 12.97
C ASN A 317 -23.35 0.91 14.46
N SER A 318 -23.61 -0.34 14.84
CA SER A 318 -23.56 -0.81 16.22
C SER A 318 -22.14 -0.93 16.80
N ALA A 319 -21.09 -0.71 16.00
CA ALA A 319 -19.72 -0.78 16.47
C ALA A 319 -19.36 0.41 17.38
N TYR A 320 -18.12 0.39 17.86
CA TYR A 320 -17.60 1.38 18.81
C TYR A 320 -16.47 2.21 18.21
N SER A 321 -15.84 1.71 17.15
CA SER A 321 -14.78 2.45 16.46
C SER A 321 -15.36 3.45 15.46
N GLU A 322 -14.76 4.63 15.42
CA GLU A 322 -14.87 5.55 14.30
C GLU A 322 -14.14 4.96 13.08
N GLN A 323 -14.76 5.04 11.91
CA GLN A 323 -14.11 4.74 10.62
C GLN A 323 -14.42 5.88 9.66
N VAL A 324 -13.47 6.81 9.53
CA VAL A 324 -13.56 7.95 8.62
C VAL A 324 -12.46 7.83 7.58
N LEU A 325 -12.83 7.78 6.31
CA LEU A 325 -11.90 7.83 5.19
C LEU A 325 -11.95 9.22 4.56
N CYS A 326 -10.78 9.83 4.44
CA CYS A 326 -10.61 11.19 3.93
C CYS A 326 -9.89 11.14 2.58
N PHE A 327 -10.44 11.83 1.58
CA PHE A 327 -9.89 11.90 0.24
C PHE A 327 -9.86 13.34 -0.26
N THR A 328 -8.77 13.70 -0.93
CA THR A 328 -8.59 14.96 -1.65
C THR A 328 -8.14 14.61 -3.05
N ASN A 329 -8.92 14.96 -4.07
CA ASN A 329 -8.66 14.60 -5.48
C ASN A 329 -8.32 13.11 -5.66
N ASN A 330 -9.13 12.22 -5.08
CA ASN A 330 -8.98 10.75 -5.08
C ASN A 330 -7.77 10.17 -4.32
N ILE A 331 -6.97 11.03 -3.68
CA ILE A 331 -5.82 10.61 -2.88
C ILE A 331 -6.26 10.43 -1.43
N PRO A 332 -5.95 9.30 -0.76
CA PRO A 332 -6.30 9.07 0.63
C PRO A 332 -5.39 9.87 1.56
N GLN A 333 -5.96 10.45 2.62
CA GLN A 333 -5.23 11.10 3.70
C GLN A 333 -5.38 10.26 4.98
N ARG A 334 -4.33 9.52 5.36
CA ARG A 334 -4.34 8.69 6.59
C ARG A 334 -4.51 9.53 7.86
N ASP A 335 -3.90 10.71 7.89
CA ASP A 335 -3.89 11.60 9.05
C ASP A 335 -5.00 12.68 8.96
N GLY A 336 -5.86 12.58 7.94
CA GLY A 336 -6.96 13.52 7.68
C GLY A 336 -6.45 14.90 7.25
N GLY A 337 -6.88 15.95 7.96
CA GLY A 337 -6.46 17.33 7.66
C GLY A 337 -7.53 18.38 7.90
N THR A 338 -7.42 19.49 7.18
CA THR A 338 -8.32 20.66 7.31
C THR A 338 -9.78 20.32 7.01
N HIS A 339 -10.03 19.61 5.91
CA HIS A 339 -11.35 19.05 5.54
C HIS A 339 -11.98 18.17 6.64
N LEU A 340 -11.25 17.21 7.22
CA LEU A 340 -11.75 16.39 8.33
C LEU A 340 -12.08 17.24 9.57
N THR A 341 -11.25 18.24 9.86
CA THR A 341 -11.50 19.17 10.97
C THR A 341 -12.80 19.93 10.75
N GLY A 342 -13.07 20.39 9.53
CA GLY A 342 -14.32 21.04 9.16
C GLY A 342 -15.54 20.13 9.32
N LEU A 343 -15.46 18.89 8.81
CA LEU A 343 -16.52 17.89 8.97
C LEU A 343 -16.87 17.67 10.45
N ARG A 344 -15.85 17.47 11.31
CA ARG A 344 -16.02 17.24 12.75
C ARG A 344 -16.64 18.43 13.47
N ALA A 345 -16.21 19.65 13.12
CA ALA A 345 -16.75 20.88 13.71
C ALA A 345 -18.23 21.07 13.34
N ALA A 346 -18.60 20.89 12.07
CA ALA A 346 -19.98 20.99 11.61
C ALA A 346 -20.88 19.93 12.27
N MET A 347 -20.44 18.67 12.28
CA MET A 347 -21.20 17.57 12.89
C MET A 347 -21.42 17.80 14.38
N THR A 348 -20.38 18.19 15.11
CA THR A 348 -20.47 18.45 16.56
C THR A 348 -21.48 19.56 16.87
N ARG A 349 -21.38 20.68 16.14
CA ARG A 349 -22.28 21.83 16.33
C ARG A 349 -23.74 21.49 16.00
N VAL A 350 -23.99 20.83 14.87
CA VAL A 350 -25.35 20.54 14.39
C VAL A 350 -26.04 19.50 15.27
N ILE A 351 -25.36 18.40 15.60
CA ILE A 351 -25.96 17.32 16.39
C ILE A 351 -26.19 17.78 17.83
N ASN A 352 -25.26 18.52 18.46
CA ASN A 352 -25.48 19.05 19.82
C ASN A 352 -26.71 19.95 19.87
N LYS A 353 -26.82 20.88 18.92
CA LYS A 353 -27.99 21.76 18.82
C LYS A 353 -29.29 20.94 18.71
N TYR A 354 -29.31 19.90 17.87
CA TYR A 354 -30.47 19.03 17.72
C TYR A 354 -30.80 18.22 19.00
N ILE A 355 -29.78 17.75 19.72
CA ILE A 355 -29.93 17.04 21.01
C ILE A 355 -30.54 17.95 22.08
N GLU A 356 -30.08 19.20 22.15
CA GLU A 356 -30.57 20.21 23.09
C GLU A 356 -32.01 20.60 22.81
N GLU A 357 -32.33 20.94 21.55
CA GLU A 357 -33.68 21.36 21.13
C GLU A 357 -34.74 20.27 21.33
N ASN A 358 -34.36 18.99 21.23
CA ASN A 358 -35.26 17.84 21.39
C ASN A 358 -35.14 17.13 22.75
N GLU A 359 -34.36 17.68 23.69
CA GLU A 359 -34.16 17.17 25.06
C GLU A 359 -33.68 15.70 25.18
N PHE A 360 -32.97 15.15 24.18
CA PHE A 360 -32.58 13.73 24.16
C PHE A 360 -31.65 13.32 25.33
N ALA A 361 -30.81 14.22 25.83
CA ALA A 361 -29.87 13.98 26.92
C ALA A 361 -30.45 14.21 28.34
N LYS A 362 -31.66 14.77 28.46
CA LYS A 362 -32.23 15.25 29.74
C LYS A 362 -32.37 14.15 30.80
N LYS A 363 -32.69 12.91 30.39
CA LYS A 363 -32.80 11.75 31.29
C LYS A 363 -31.45 11.16 31.68
N ALA A 364 -30.42 11.31 30.83
CA ALA A 364 -29.13 10.68 31.02
C ALA A 364 -28.20 11.49 31.95
N LYS A 365 -28.40 12.82 32.07
CA LYS A 365 -27.56 13.74 32.86
C LYS A 365 -26.07 13.62 32.52
N VAL A 366 -25.75 13.48 31.24
CA VAL A 366 -24.38 13.41 30.72
C VAL A 366 -24.17 14.50 29.69
N GLU A 367 -22.95 15.04 29.66
CA GLU A 367 -22.51 15.96 28.62
C GLU A 367 -22.04 15.15 27.41
N VAL A 368 -22.52 15.52 26.22
CA VAL A 368 -22.15 14.88 24.96
C VAL A 368 -20.96 15.62 24.37
N THR A 369 -19.90 14.87 24.06
CA THR A 369 -18.69 15.39 23.42
C THR A 369 -18.64 14.97 21.96
N GLY A 370 -17.78 15.62 21.16
CA GLY A 370 -17.58 15.21 19.77
C GLY A 370 -17.05 13.78 19.62
N ASP A 371 -16.39 13.23 20.64
CA ASP A 371 -15.90 11.85 20.65
C ASP A 371 -17.06 10.85 20.72
N ASP A 372 -18.07 11.15 21.54
CA ASP A 372 -19.29 10.35 21.68
C ASP A 372 -20.09 10.28 20.36
N MET A 373 -20.05 11.36 19.56
CA MET A 373 -20.74 11.43 18.27
C MET A 373 -20.14 10.55 17.18
N ARG A 374 -18.84 10.24 17.31
CA ARG A 374 -18.08 9.47 16.32
C ARG A 374 -18.07 7.97 16.62
N GLU A 375 -18.59 7.56 17.78
CA GLU A 375 -18.70 6.15 18.14
C GLU A 375 -19.59 5.39 17.15
N GLY A 376 -19.00 4.43 16.42
CA GLY A 376 -19.72 3.64 15.42
C GLY A 376 -20.04 4.40 14.12
N LEU A 377 -19.48 5.60 13.93
CA LEU A 377 -19.61 6.36 12.69
C LEU A 377 -18.77 5.72 11.58
N CYS A 378 -19.40 5.42 10.45
CA CYS A 378 -18.74 5.16 9.18
C CYS A 378 -18.93 6.38 8.28
N CYS A 379 -17.83 6.96 7.78
CA CYS A 379 -17.86 8.15 6.95
C CYS A 379 -16.84 8.07 5.81
N VAL A 380 -17.24 8.54 4.64
CA VAL A 380 -16.34 8.81 3.51
C VAL A 380 -16.49 10.27 3.15
N LEU A 381 -15.39 11.02 3.24
CA LEU A 381 -15.30 12.44 2.90
C LEU A 381 -14.35 12.58 1.69
N SER A 382 -14.88 13.08 0.57
CA SER A 382 -14.12 13.37 -0.64
C SER A 382 -14.22 14.86 -0.96
N VAL A 383 -13.08 15.52 -1.12
CA VAL A 383 -13.01 16.93 -1.55
C VAL A 383 -12.26 17.05 -2.88
N LYS A 384 -12.78 17.91 -3.76
CA LYS A 384 -12.15 18.29 -5.03
C LYS A 384 -11.61 19.70 -4.87
N VAL A 385 -10.28 19.82 -4.84
CA VAL A 385 -9.59 21.06 -4.48
C VAL A 385 -8.62 21.44 -5.61
N PRO A 386 -8.68 22.66 -6.13
CA PRO A 386 -7.66 23.22 -7.01
C PRO A 386 -6.35 23.43 -6.22
N GLU A 387 -5.23 22.93 -6.73
CA GLU A 387 -3.88 23.07 -6.12
C GLU A 387 -3.83 22.75 -4.60
N PRO A 388 -4.16 21.51 -4.18
CA PRO A 388 -4.18 21.16 -2.77
C PRO A 388 -2.77 21.16 -2.16
N LYS A 389 -2.67 21.61 -0.90
CA LYS A 389 -1.41 21.62 -0.14
C LYS A 389 -1.40 20.51 0.90
N PHE A 390 -0.33 19.70 0.89
CA PHE A 390 -0.12 18.60 1.82
C PHE A 390 1.09 18.84 2.72
N SER A 391 1.12 18.19 3.89
CA SER A 391 2.25 18.31 4.83
C SER A 391 3.53 17.63 4.35
N SER A 392 3.42 16.66 3.43
CA SER A 392 4.50 15.80 2.97
C SER A 392 4.21 15.25 1.57
N GLN A 393 5.24 14.67 0.92
CA GLN A 393 5.13 13.97 -0.36
C GLN A 393 4.18 12.77 -0.31
N THR A 394 4.09 12.10 0.83
CA THR A 394 3.16 10.98 1.06
C THR A 394 1.69 11.42 1.06
N LYS A 395 1.43 12.74 1.09
CA LYS A 395 0.09 13.35 1.04
C LYS A 395 -0.84 12.85 2.16
N ASP A 396 -0.27 12.45 3.31
CA ASP A 396 -1.02 11.87 4.43
C ASP A 396 -1.95 12.86 5.13
N LYS A 397 -1.67 14.17 5.03
CA LYS A 397 -2.45 15.23 5.68
C LYS A 397 -2.65 16.46 4.80
N LEU A 398 -3.91 16.86 4.62
CA LEU A 398 -4.27 18.11 3.93
C LEU A 398 -4.10 19.33 4.86
N VAL A 399 -3.39 20.36 4.38
CA VAL A 399 -3.12 21.61 5.11
C VAL A 399 -3.71 22.86 4.46
N SER A 400 -4.38 22.73 3.32
CA SER A 400 -5.15 23.80 2.67
C SER A 400 -6.25 24.36 3.58
N SER A 401 -6.07 25.59 4.08
CA SER A 401 -6.97 26.24 5.03
C SER A 401 -8.32 26.62 4.41
N GLU A 402 -8.32 26.96 3.13
CA GLU A 402 -9.47 27.36 2.32
C GLU A 402 -10.54 26.27 2.21
N VAL A 403 -10.19 25.00 2.49
CA VAL A 403 -11.09 23.85 2.38
C VAL A 403 -12.00 23.68 3.61
N ARG A 404 -11.58 24.18 4.78
CA ARG A 404 -12.31 23.93 6.04
C ARG A 404 -13.72 24.52 6.02
N ALA A 405 -13.84 25.81 5.71
CA ALA A 405 -15.12 26.52 5.76
C ALA A 405 -16.15 26.03 4.72
N PRO A 406 -15.79 25.72 3.45
CA PRO A 406 -16.69 25.07 2.51
C PRO A 406 -17.28 23.74 3.02
N VAL A 407 -16.44 22.89 3.61
CA VAL A 407 -16.91 21.62 4.21
C VAL A 407 -17.86 21.89 5.37
N GLU A 408 -17.51 22.82 6.28
CA GLU A 408 -18.36 23.17 7.41
C GLU A 408 -19.73 23.69 7.00
N ASP A 409 -19.79 24.53 5.96
CA ASP A 409 -21.00 25.14 5.45
C ASP A 409 -21.92 24.12 4.76
N ILE A 410 -21.38 23.36 3.79
CA ILE A 410 -22.16 22.36 3.03
C ILE A 410 -22.70 21.28 3.96
N VAL A 411 -21.83 20.69 4.80
CA VAL A 411 -22.25 19.63 5.71
C VAL A 411 -23.16 20.17 6.79
N GLY A 412 -22.87 21.35 7.35
CA GLY A 412 -23.67 21.95 8.41
C GLY A 412 -25.12 22.16 7.98
N LYS A 413 -25.33 22.76 6.79
CA LYS A 413 -26.67 22.99 6.24
C LYS A 413 -27.42 21.67 6.00
N LEU A 414 -26.84 20.79 5.20
CA LEU A 414 -27.53 19.57 4.77
C LEU A 414 -27.74 18.56 5.90
N LEU A 415 -26.86 18.55 6.91
CA LEU A 415 -27.05 17.72 8.10
C LEU A 415 -28.20 18.25 8.97
N THR A 416 -28.37 19.57 9.07
CA THR A 416 -29.55 20.15 9.72
C THR A 416 -30.83 19.73 9.01
N ASP A 417 -30.88 19.87 7.68
CA ASP A 417 -32.04 19.47 6.87
C ASP A 417 -32.35 17.98 7.05
N TYR A 418 -31.33 17.12 6.98
CA TYR A 418 -31.48 15.67 7.17
C TYR A 418 -32.08 15.29 8.53
N LEU A 419 -31.60 15.88 9.63
CA LEU A 419 -32.11 15.57 10.97
C LEU A 419 -33.58 16.01 11.14
N GLN A 420 -33.97 17.14 10.52
CA GLN A 420 -35.34 17.65 10.54
C GLN A 420 -36.30 16.83 9.67
N GLU A 421 -35.86 16.44 8.46
CA GLU A 421 -36.66 15.65 7.53
C GLU A 421 -36.78 14.18 7.95
N ARG A 422 -35.83 13.66 8.72
CA ARG A 422 -35.75 12.25 9.13
C ARG A 422 -35.74 12.08 10.66
N PRO A 423 -36.82 12.45 11.37
CA PRO A 423 -36.86 12.43 12.84
C PRO A 423 -36.69 11.03 13.43
N ALA A 424 -37.13 9.98 12.74
CA ALA A 424 -36.94 8.59 13.19
C ALA A 424 -35.46 8.18 13.20
N ASP A 425 -34.75 8.47 12.11
CA ASP A 425 -33.31 8.19 12.00
C ASP A 425 -32.52 9.09 12.96
N ALA A 426 -32.88 10.37 13.06
CA ALA A 426 -32.28 11.32 13.98
C ALA A 426 -32.39 10.87 15.45
N LYS A 427 -33.54 10.33 15.85
CA LYS A 427 -33.75 9.77 17.19
C LYS A 427 -32.84 8.57 17.48
N ILE A 428 -32.64 7.67 16.50
CA ILE A 428 -31.74 6.52 16.64
C ILE A 428 -30.29 7.01 16.80
N ILE A 429 -29.86 7.93 15.94
CA ILE A 429 -28.51 8.51 15.98
C ILE A 429 -28.26 9.20 17.34
N CYS A 430 -29.15 10.11 17.74
CA CYS A 430 -29.00 10.82 19.03
C CYS A 430 -29.03 9.86 20.22
N GLY A 431 -29.88 8.82 20.17
CA GLY A 431 -29.92 7.78 21.20
C GLY A 431 -28.58 7.06 21.36
N LYS A 432 -27.98 6.60 20.24
CA LYS A 432 -26.65 5.96 20.22
C LYS A 432 -25.57 6.87 20.80
N ILE A 433 -25.59 8.16 20.47
CA ILE A 433 -24.62 9.14 20.95
C ILE A 433 -24.76 9.37 22.46
N VAL A 434 -25.99 9.49 22.97
CA VAL A 434 -26.25 9.64 24.42
C VAL A 434 -25.84 8.37 25.18
N GLU A 435 -26.05 7.18 24.61
CA GLU A 435 -25.56 5.92 25.17
C GLU A 435 -24.04 5.85 25.24
N ALA A 436 -23.34 6.30 24.19
CA ALA A 436 -21.88 6.40 24.15
C ALA A 436 -21.37 7.34 25.26
N ALA A 437 -21.95 8.54 25.39
CA ALA A 437 -21.61 9.49 26.45
C ALA A 437 -21.83 8.90 27.87
N ARG A 438 -22.92 8.15 28.06
CA ARG A 438 -23.18 7.45 29.32
C ARG A 438 -22.15 6.36 29.61
N ALA A 439 -21.77 5.59 28.60
CA ALA A 439 -20.75 4.55 28.71
C ALA A 439 -19.36 5.16 29.01
N ARG A 440 -19.00 6.28 28.37
CA ARG A 440 -17.78 7.04 28.65
C ARG A 440 -17.69 7.47 30.11
N GLU A 441 -18.76 8.06 30.65
CA GLU A 441 -18.81 8.46 32.07
C GLU A 441 -18.75 7.26 33.03
N ALA A 442 -19.37 6.13 32.68
CA ALA A 442 -19.26 4.89 33.46
C ALA A 442 -17.83 4.34 33.45
N ALA A 443 -17.18 4.31 32.28
CA ALA A 443 -15.80 3.86 32.12
C ALA A 443 -14.82 4.76 32.89
N ARG A 444 -15.02 6.09 32.87
CA ARG A 444 -14.23 7.04 33.68
C ARG A 444 -14.33 6.72 35.16
N LYS A 445 -15.55 6.51 35.69
CA LYS A 445 -15.78 6.13 37.09
C LYS A 445 -15.15 4.77 37.44
N ALA A 446 -15.25 3.78 36.54
CA ALA A 446 -14.63 2.48 36.73
C ALA A 446 -13.10 2.58 36.77
N ARG A 447 -12.49 3.34 35.85
CA ARG A 447 -11.04 3.62 35.86
C ARG A 447 -10.59 4.32 37.14
N GLU A 448 -11.31 5.35 37.59
CA GLU A 448 -11.01 6.04 38.86
C GLU A 448 -11.07 5.07 40.05
N MET A 449 -12.03 4.14 40.06
CA MET A 449 -12.13 3.11 41.09
C MET A 449 -10.96 2.11 41.03
N THR A 450 -10.56 1.66 39.83
CA THR A 450 -9.42 0.75 39.65
C THR A 450 -8.09 1.43 39.97
N ARG A 451 -7.93 2.71 39.62
CA ARG A 451 -6.74 3.52 39.98
C ARG A 451 -6.65 3.71 41.50
N ARG A 452 -7.77 3.92 42.18
CA ARG A 452 -7.83 3.95 43.65
C ARG A 452 -7.48 2.60 44.29
N LYS A 453 -7.87 1.47 43.68
CA LYS A 453 -7.46 0.13 44.14
C LYS A 453 -5.98 -0.16 43.86
N GLY A 454 -5.44 0.22 42.70
CA GLY A 454 -4.04 0.00 42.33
C GLY A 454 -3.02 0.83 43.13
N VAL A 455 -3.46 1.91 43.79
CA VAL A 455 -2.63 2.65 44.76
C VAL A 455 -2.56 1.91 46.12
N LEU A 456 -3.52 1.04 46.43
CA LEU A 456 -3.59 0.24 47.66
C LEU A 456 -2.96 -1.17 47.49
N ASP A 457 -3.05 -1.78 46.31
CA ASP A 457 -2.43 -3.07 45.96
C ASP A 457 -1.13 -2.86 45.16
N GLY A 458 -0.02 -2.60 45.85
CA GLY A 458 1.27 -2.29 45.24
C GLY A 458 1.78 -3.32 44.21
N MET A 459 2.27 -2.81 43.07
CA MET A 459 3.33 -3.37 42.19
C MET A 459 3.47 -4.90 42.10
N GLY A 460 2.42 -5.64 41.74
CA GLY A 460 2.55 -7.06 41.36
C GLY A 460 2.66 -7.23 39.84
N LEU A 461 3.73 -7.88 39.37
CA LEU A 461 3.74 -8.49 38.03
C LEU A 461 2.63 -9.57 37.96
N PRO A 462 2.02 -9.82 36.80
CA PRO A 462 1.03 -10.89 36.68
C PRO A 462 1.64 -12.23 37.10
N GLY A 463 0.95 -12.99 37.96
CA GLY A 463 1.48 -14.27 38.47
C GLY A 463 1.79 -15.33 37.39
N LYS A 464 1.27 -15.15 36.18
CA LYS A 464 1.56 -15.99 35.01
C LYS A 464 2.87 -15.63 34.29
N LEU A 465 3.35 -14.39 34.45
CA LEU A 465 4.55 -13.90 33.78
C LEU A 465 5.78 -14.55 34.42
N ALA A 466 6.53 -15.31 33.63
CA ALA A 466 7.89 -15.66 33.99
C ALA A 466 8.80 -14.53 33.49
N ASP A 467 9.24 -13.63 34.36
CA ASP A 467 10.05 -12.48 33.95
C ASP A 467 11.51 -12.84 33.65
N CYS A 468 12.26 -11.92 33.04
CA CYS A 468 13.71 -12.00 32.84
C CYS A 468 14.49 -11.30 33.96
N GLN A 469 15.81 -11.50 34.01
CA GLN A 469 16.69 -10.88 35.01
C GLN A 469 17.17 -9.48 34.60
N GLU A 470 17.30 -9.25 33.30
CA GLU A 470 17.68 -7.99 32.69
C GLU A 470 16.57 -6.95 32.89
N LYS A 471 16.98 -5.70 33.10
CA LYS A 471 16.08 -4.56 33.33
C LYS A 471 16.15 -3.51 32.23
N ASP A 472 17.19 -3.52 31.40
CA ASP A 472 17.26 -2.66 30.22
C ASP A 472 16.24 -3.14 29.16
N PRO A 473 15.16 -2.36 28.89
CA PRO A 473 14.12 -2.77 27.95
C PRO A 473 14.64 -3.06 26.54
N ALA A 474 15.75 -2.43 26.13
CA ALA A 474 16.35 -2.62 24.81
C ALA A 474 16.92 -4.04 24.61
N GLN A 475 17.38 -4.67 25.70
CA GLN A 475 17.91 -6.03 25.68
C GLN A 475 16.81 -7.08 25.93
N CYS A 476 15.74 -6.70 26.63
CA CYS A 476 14.70 -7.64 27.04
C CYS A 476 13.77 -8.07 25.90
N GLU A 477 13.44 -9.35 25.90
CA GLU A 477 12.46 -9.99 25.02
C GLU A 477 11.28 -10.52 25.84
N ILE A 478 10.07 -10.48 25.29
CA ILE A 478 8.92 -11.20 25.83
C ILE A 478 8.33 -12.12 24.77
N TYR A 479 8.19 -13.40 25.10
CA TYR A 479 7.52 -14.39 24.26
C TYR A 479 6.10 -14.59 24.74
N ILE A 480 5.14 -14.28 23.86
CA ILE A 480 3.72 -14.55 24.07
C ILE A 480 3.42 -15.90 23.45
N VAL A 481 3.01 -16.86 24.28
CA VAL A 481 2.85 -18.27 23.89
C VAL A 481 1.44 -18.79 24.13
N GLU A 482 1.03 -19.75 23.30
CA GLU A 482 -0.27 -20.39 23.37
C GLU A 482 -0.32 -21.45 24.49
N GLY A 483 -1.04 -21.13 25.56
CA GLY A 483 -1.30 -22.03 26.67
C GLY A 483 -0.10 -22.28 27.59
N ASP A 484 -0.39 -22.97 28.70
CA ASP A 484 0.63 -23.30 29.70
C ASP A 484 1.57 -24.42 29.25
N SER A 485 1.17 -25.23 28.26
CA SER A 485 2.00 -26.31 27.73
C SER A 485 3.20 -25.75 26.97
N ALA A 486 2.96 -24.92 25.94
CA ALA A 486 4.02 -24.20 25.25
C ALA A 486 4.78 -23.26 26.20
N GLY A 487 4.07 -22.63 27.15
CA GLY A 487 4.67 -21.83 28.22
C GLY A 487 5.67 -22.60 29.09
N GLY A 488 5.38 -23.86 29.43
CA GLY A 488 6.29 -24.71 30.18
C GLY A 488 7.57 -25.00 29.42
N SER A 489 7.45 -25.44 28.16
CA SER A 489 8.61 -25.72 27.29
C SER A 489 9.44 -24.47 27.00
N ALA A 490 8.78 -23.34 26.69
CA ALA A 490 9.46 -22.07 26.46
C ALA A 490 10.19 -21.59 27.73
N LYS A 491 9.57 -21.71 28.91
CA LYS A 491 10.20 -21.36 30.19
C LYS A 491 11.44 -22.20 30.50
N GLN A 492 11.46 -23.47 30.10
CA GLN A 492 12.60 -24.36 30.29
C GLN A 492 13.71 -24.10 29.27
N GLY A 493 13.37 -23.78 28.02
CA GLY A 493 14.32 -23.57 26.93
C GLY A 493 14.90 -22.16 26.81
N ARG A 494 14.32 -21.16 27.49
CA ARG A 494 14.73 -19.76 27.37
C ARG A 494 16.07 -19.46 28.02
N ASP A 495 16.71 -18.38 27.56
CA ASP A 495 17.70 -17.66 28.36
C ASP A 495 16.99 -16.74 29.37
N ARG A 496 16.95 -17.15 30.64
CA ARG A 496 16.33 -16.38 31.72
C ARG A 496 16.97 -15.01 31.94
N LYS A 497 18.17 -14.75 31.40
CA LYS A 497 18.84 -13.45 31.52
C LYS A 497 17.99 -12.36 30.88
N PHE A 498 17.53 -12.52 29.64
CA PHE A 498 16.84 -11.46 28.90
C PHE A 498 15.48 -11.87 28.32
N GLN A 499 15.06 -13.14 28.43
CA GLN A 499 13.82 -13.61 27.84
C GLN A 499 12.73 -13.85 28.89
N ALA A 500 11.63 -13.11 28.80
CA ALA A 500 10.41 -13.28 29.55
C ALA A 500 9.40 -14.16 28.79
N ILE A 501 8.58 -14.94 29.50
CA ILE A 501 7.54 -15.80 28.91
C ILE A 501 6.19 -15.44 29.50
N LEU A 502 5.22 -15.18 28.63
CA LEU A 502 3.83 -14.90 28.98
C LEU A 502 2.88 -15.91 28.31
N PRO A 503 2.42 -16.94 29.04
CA PRO A 503 1.41 -17.87 28.53
C PRO A 503 0.03 -17.24 28.55
N LEU A 504 -0.70 -17.33 27.44
CA LEU A 504 -2.10 -16.91 27.31
C LEU A 504 -3.01 -18.13 27.23
N ARG A 505 -4.15 -18.09 27.93
CA ARG A 505 -5.12 -19.20 27.92
C ARG A 505 -6.30 -18.89 27.00
N GLY A 506 -6.55 -19.80 26.06
CA GLY A 506 -7.68 -19.73 25.15
C GLY A 506 -7.56 -18.60 24.12
N LYS A 507 -8.63 -18.43 23.33
CA LYS A 507 -8.68 -17.38 22.30
C LYS A 507 -8.86 -16.01 22.95
N ILE A 508 -7.99 -15.08 22.57
CA ILE A 508 -8.06 -13.70 23.05
C ILE A 508 -9.37 -13.06 22.60
N LEU A 509 -9.92 -12.18 23.44
CA LEU A 509 -11.11 -11.41 23.07
C LEU A 509 -10.83 -10.61 21.80
N ASN A 510 -11.68 -10.80 20.78
CA ASN A 510 -11.58 -10.00 19.56
C ASN A 510 -11.92 -8.54 19.86
N VAL A 511 -10.89 -7.70 19.87
CA VAL A 511 -11.02 -6.29 20.23
C VAL A 511 -11.70 -5.45 19.17
N GLU A 512 -11.74 -5.92 17.93
CA GLU A 512 -12.45 -5.25 16.84
C GLU A 512 -13.97 -5.25 17.08
N LYS A 513 -14.48 -6.30 17.74
CA LYS A 513 -15.91 -6.47 18.03
C LYS A 513 -16.31 -6.05 19.44
N ALA A 514 -15.36 -5.75 20.32
CA ALA A 514 -15.61 -5.52 21.74
C ALA A 514 -15.52 -4.03 22.12
N ARG A 515 -16.36 -3.58 23.06
CA ARG A 515 -16.26 -2.25 23.68
C ARG A 515 -15.00 -2.14 24.53
N TYR A 516 -14.47 -0.93 24.66
CA TYR A 516 -13.34 -0.63 25.55
C TYR A 516 -13.55 -1.13 26.99
N GLU A 517 -14.74 -0.94 27.58
CA GLU A 517 -15.06 -1.46 28.91
C GLU A 517 -14.94 -2.99 29.02
N LYS A 518 -15.33 -3.71 27.97
CA LYS A 518 -15.20 -5.17 27.90
C LYS A 518 -13.73 -5.60 27.76
N LEU A 519 -12.89 -4.77 27.15
CA LEU A 519 -11.44 -5.01 27.12
C LEU A 519 -10.84 -4.94 28.53
N LEU A 520 -11.24 -3.92 29.31
CA LEU A 520 -10.77 -3.74 30.68
C LEU A 520 -11.24 -4.81 31.67
N THR A 521 -12.22 -5.63 31.31
CA THR A 521 -12.69 -6.75 32.14
C THR A 521 -12.07 -8.09 31.71
N SER A 522 -11.30 -8.12 30.62
CA SER A 522 -10.62 -9.32 30.14
C SER A 522 -9.30 -9.54 30.88
N ASN A 523 -9.22 -10.64 31.63
CA ASN A 523 -8.02 -10.98 32.42
C ASN A 523 -6.77 -11.16 31.55
N GLU A 524 -6.89 -11.77 30.35
CA GLU A 524 -5.74 -11.98 29.46
C GLU A 524 -5.22 -10.65 28.90
N ILE A 525 -6.11 -9.72 28.55
CA ILE A 525 -5.74 -8.39 28.07
C ILE A 525 -5.11 -7.56 29.19
N LEU A 526 -5.72 -7.55 30.39
CA LEU A 526 -5.16 -6.87 31.56
C LEU A 526 -3.77 -7.41 31.89
N THR A 527 -3.60 -8.74 31.89
CA THR A 527 -2.32 -9.41 32.11
C THR A 527 -1.26 -8.96 31.09
N LEU A 528 -1.63 -8.89 29.81
CA LEU A 528 -0.73 -8.43 28.75
C LEU A 528 -0.34 -6.95 28.95
N ILE A 529 -1.28 -6.07 29.25
CA ILE A 529 -1.02 -4.63 29.50
C ILE A 529 -0.10 -4.46 30.71
N THR A 530 -0.37 -5.16 31.82
CA THR A 530 0.46 -5.10 33.02
C THR A 530 1.86 -5.67 32.78
N ALA A 531 1.98 -6.71 31.94
CA ALA A 531 3.27 -7.23 31.53
C ALA A 531 4.04 -6.25 30.63
N LEU A 532 3.39 -5.52 29.71
CA LEU A 532 4.13 -4.59 28.84
C LEU A 532 4.52 -3.29 29.54
N GLY A 533 3.76 -2.87 30.56
CA GLY A 533 4.05 -1.68 31.37
C GLY A 533 3.70 -0.34 30.70
N THR A 534 3.24 -0.38 29.44
CA THR A 534 2.90 0.80 28.64
C THR A 534 1.55 1.42 28.98
N GLY A 535 0.68 0.71 29.72
CA GLY A 535 -0.74 1.11 29.83
C GLY A 535 -1.53 0.73 28.58
N ILE A 536 -2.76 1.25 28.44
CA ILE A 536 -3.64 0.97 27.30
C ILE A 536 -4.22 2.29 26.76
N GLY A 537 -4.33 2.38 25.43
CA GLY A 537 -4.65 3.60 24.68
C GLY A 537 -6.00 4.25 24.98
N LYS A 538 -6.32 5.26 24.17
CA LYS A 538 -7.45 6.20 24.30
C LYS A 538 -8.77 5.48 24.60
N ALA A 539 -9.37 5.78 25.76
CA ALA A 539 -10.84 5.62 25.87
C ALA A 539 -11.44 6.65 24.93
N GLY A 540 -11.99 6.21 23.79
CA GLY A 540 -12.88 7.00 22.95
C GLY A 540 -12.47 8.46 22.80
N GLY A 541 -11.49 8.71 21.95
CA GLY A 541 -11.21 10.04 21.40
C GLY A 541 -10.22 10.92 22.17
N THR A 542 -10.05 12.13 21.64
CA THR A 542 -8.98 13.10 21.94
C THR A 542 -9.05 13.72 23.33
N THR A 543 -10.10 13.46 24.11
CA THR A 543 -10.37 14.13 25.39
C THR A 543 -10.16 13.25 26.63
N GLY A 544 -10.05 11.92 26.50
CA GLY A 544 -9.61 11.04 27.56
C GLY A 544 -8.08 10.94 27.58
N GLY A 545 -7.42 11.33 28.66
CA GLY A 545 -5.96 11.30 28.76
C GLY A 545 -5.34 9.97 28.30
N ASP A 546 -4.25 10.05 27.54
CA ASP A 546 -3.46 8.90 27.11
C ASP A 546 -2.86 8.20 28.34
N ASP A 547 -3.42 7.06 28.72
CA ASP A 547 -2.79 6.13 29.68
C ASP A 547 -1.71 5.29 28.99
N PHE A 548 -1.61 5.34 27.65
CA PHE A 548 -0.56 4.67 26.88
C PHE A 548 0.70 5.53 26.80
N ASP A 549 1.82 4.96 27.23
CA ASP A 549 3.13 5.57 27.20
C ASP A 549 4.15 4.51 26.78
N VAL A 550 4.58 4.60 25.52
CA VAL A 550 5.57 3.70 24.93
C VAL A 550 6.94 3.81 25.60
N ALA A 551 7.28 4.94 26.23
CA ALA A 551 8.56 5.08 26.94
C ALA A 551 8.63 4.20 28.20
N LYS A 552 7.49 3.71 28.69
CA LYS A 552 7.39 2.75 29.81
C LYS A 552 7.41 1.29 29.36
N LEU A 553 7.59 1.03 28.06
CA LEU A 553 7.67 -0.32 27.54
C LEU A 553 8.84 -1.08 28.17
N ARG A 554 8.56 -2.26 28.71
CA ARG A 554 9.58 -3.07 29.41
C ARG A 554 10.36 -4.04 28.52
N TYR A 555 9.84 -4.33 27.34
CA TYR A 555 10.45 -5.28 26.39
C TYR A 555 10.39 -4.66 24.99
N HIS A 556 11.53 -4.27 24.42
CA HIS A 556 11.58 -3.70 23.08
C HIS A 556 11.36 -4.74 21.98
N ARG A 557 11.40 -6.03 22.34
CA ARG A 557 11.10 -7.16 21.45
C ARG A 557 9.95 -7.98 22.00
N ILE A 558 8.78 -7.82 21.41
CA ILE A 558 7.56 -8.57 21.73
C ILE A 558 7.39 -9.64 20.65
N ILE A 559 7.60 -10.90 21.01
CA ILE A 559 7.63 -12.02 20.06
C ILE A 559 6.37 -12.85 20.25
N ILE A 560 5.55 -12.92 19.20
CA ILE A 560 4.37 -13.79 19.14
C ILE A 560 4.82 -15.16 18.67
N MET A 561 4.74 -16.16 19.56
CA MET A 561 5.16 -17.54 19.29
C MET A 561 3.95 -18.47 19.47
N THR A 562 3.24 -18.69 18.38
CA THR A 562 2.05 -19.54 18.27
C THR A 562 2.34 -20.79 17.43
N ASP A 563 1.55 -21.84 17.60
CA ASP A 563 1.70 -23.06 16.82
C ASP A 563 1.41 -22.85 15.32
N ALA A 564 2.00 -23.69 14.48
CA ALA A 564 1.87 -23.65 13.02
C ALA A 564 0.60 -24.35 12.52
N ASP A 565 -0.51 -24.13 13.22
CA ASP A 565 -1.84 -24.65 12.88
C ASP A 565 -2.87 -23.53 12.70
N VAL A 566 -4.13 -23.91 12.48
CA VAL A 566 -5.22 -22.96 12.26
C VAL A 566 -5.59 -22.14 13.50
N ASP A 567 -5.38 -22.69 14.70
CA ASP A 567 -5.72 -22.03 15.96
C ASP A 567 -4.62 -21.03 16.36
N GLY A 568 -3.34 -21.41 16.20
CA GLY A 568 -2.20 -20.53 16.37
C GLY A 568 -2.23 -19.36 15.39
N ALA A 569 -2.58 -19.62 14.11
CA ALA A 569 -2.79 -18.55 13.13
C ALA A 569 -3.90 -17.58 13.56
N HIS A 570 -5.01 -18.08 14.12
CA HIS A 570 -6.11 -17.26 14.63
C HIS A 570 -5.69 -16.42 15.85
N ILE A 571 -4.98 -16.99 16.81
CA ILE A 571 -4.46 -16.26 17.99
C ILE A 571 -3.50 -15.17 17.56
N ARG A 572 -2.59 -15.47 16.62
CA ARG A 572 -1.68 -14.48 16.02
C ARG A 572 -2.45 -13.32 15.41
N THR A 573 -3.50 -13.58 14.63
CA THR A 573 -4.36 -12.52 14.07
C THR A 573 -5.04 -11.69 15.15
N LEU A 574 -5.53 -12.30 16.23
CA LEU A 574 -6.16 -11.59 17.34
C LEU A 574 -5.18 -10.68 18.10
N LEU A 575 -3.95 -11.15 18.34
CA LEU A 575 -2.88 -10.36 18.95
C LEU A 575 -2.45 -9.20 18.06
N LEU A 576 -2.24 -9.45 16.76
CA LEU A 576 -1.89 -8.39 15.80
C LEU A 576 -3.00 -7.34 15.73
N THR A 577 -4.26 -7.76 15.72
CA THR A 577 -5.41 -6.85 15.77
C THR A 577 -5.42 -6.03 17.06
N PHE A 578 -5.10 -6.65 18.21
CA PHE A 578 -4.97 -5.96 19.48
C PHE A 578 -3.88 -4.88 19.45
N PHE A 579 -2.66 -5.24 19.06
CA PHE A 579 -1.55 -4.29 18.98
C PHE A 579 -1.83 -3.17 17.98
N TYR A 580 -2.33 -3.51 16.79
CA TYR A 580 -2.67 -2.53 15.76
C TYR A 580 -3.74 -1.53 16.21
N ARG A 581 -4.76 -1.98 16.96
CA ARG A 581 -5.88 -1.12 17.36
C ARG A 581 -5.65 -0.36 18.66
N GLN A 582 -4.94 -0.95 19.63
CA GLN A 582 -4.80 -0.39 20.98
C GLN A 582 -3.42 0.20 21.25
N MET A 583 -2.39 -0.24 20.52
CA MET A 583 -0.99 0.14 20.72
C MET A 583 -0.25 0.32 19.37
N PRO A 584 -0.78 1.14 18.44
CA PRO A 584 -0.24 1.26 17.07
C PRO A 584 1.24 1.67 17.06
N GLU A 585 1.67 2.51 18.01
CA GLU A 585 3.07 2.94 18.14
C GLU A 585 4.05 1.76 18.33
N LEU A 586 3.62 0.64 18.95
CA LEU A 586 4.48 -0.54 19.08
C LEU A 586 4.74 -1.22 17.73
N VAL A 587 3.75 -1.18 16.84
CA VAL A 587 3.87 -1.72 15.48
C VAL A 587 4.72 -0.77 14.63
N GLU A 588 4.43 0.52 14.67
CA GLU A 588 5.14 1.55 13.88
C GLU A 588 6.62 1.65 14.25
N ARG A 589 6.98 1.46 15.52
CA ARG A 589 8.38 1.46 15.99
C ARG A 589 9.09 0.11 15.83
N GLY A 590 8.43 -0.91 15.28
CA GLY A 590 9.05 -2.21 15.03
C GLY A 590 9.33 -3.04 16.29
N HIS A 591 8.48 -2.95 17.31
CA HIS A 591 8.62 -3.75 18.55
C HIS A 591 7.93 -5.13 18.47
N ILE A 592 7.03 -5.35 17.49
CA ILE A 592 6.27 -6.59 17.34
C ILE A 592 6.95 -7.54 16.35
N TYR A 593 7.21 -8.77 16.76
CA TYR A 593 7.86 -9.82 15.99
C TYR A 593 7.00 -11.09 15.99
N ILE A 594 7.15 -11.90 14.95
CA ILE A 594 6.50 -13.21 14.82
C ILE A 594 7.60 -14.28 14.77
N ALA A 595 7.52 -15.27 15.66
CA ALA A 595 8.45 -16.39 15.62
C ALA A 595 8.15 -17.28 14.39
N GLN A 596 9.20 -17.77 13.73
CA GLN A 596 9.10 -18.72 12.62
C GLN A 596 9.69 -20.08 13.02
N PRO A 597 8.91 -20.95 13.70
CA PRO A 597 9.36 -22.30 13.99
C PRO A 597 9.49 -23.14 12.71
N PRO A 598 10.37 -24.16 12.69
CA PRO A 598 10.49 -25.07 11.54
C PRO A 598 9.21 -25.91 11.38
N LEU A 599 8.79 -26.12 10.13
CA LEU A 599 7.60 -26.92 9.80
C LEU A 599 7.93 -28.42 9.66
N TYR A 600 9.12 -28.73 9.14
CA TYR A 600 9.56 -30.10 8.93
C TYR A 600 10.84 -30.40 9.70
N LYS A 601 10.95 -31.63 10.15
CA LYS A 601 12.19 -32.25 10.59
C LYS A 601 12.46 -33.44 9.68
N VAL A 602 13.45 -33.31 8.81
CA VAL A 602 13.82 -34.38 7.87
C VAL A 602 15.02 -35.14 8.39
N LYS A 603 15.01 -36.46 8.20
CA LYS A 603 16.12 -37.34 8.57
C LYS A 603 16.47 -38.24 7.40
N ALA A 604 17.68 -38.06 6.86
CA ALA A 604 18.22 -38.86 5.77
C ALA A 604 19.49 -39.59 6.28
N GLY A 605 19.33 -40.86 6.64
CA GLY A 605 20.40 -41.63 7.27
C GLY A 605 20.82 -41.02 8.61
N LYS A 606 22.04 -40.46 8.66
CA LYS A 606 22.62 -39.79 9.84
C LYS A 606 22.43 -38.27 9.85
N GLU A 607 22.04 -37.67 8.72
CA GLU A 607 21.79 -36.22 8.63
C GLU A 607 20.37 -35.91 9.13
N GLU A 608 20.27 -34.94 10.04
CA GLU A 608 19.00 -34.45 10.59
C GLU A 608 18.94 -32.94 10.37
N LEU A 609 17.89 -32.45 9.70
CA LEU A 609 17.76 -31.05 9.31
C LEU A 609 16.34 -30.56 9.59
N TYR A 610 16.22 -29.31 10.01
CA TYR A 610 14.93 -28.63 10.20
C TYR A 610 14.68 -27.71 9.00
N LEU A 611 13.50 -27.81 8.39
CA LEU A 611 13.11 -27.05 7.21
C LEU A 611 11.89 -26.20 7.53
N LYS A 612 11.89 -24.96 7.02
CA LYS A 612 10.88 -23.96 7.36
C LYS A 612 9.57 -24.15 6.60
N ASP A 613 9.60 -24.60 5.36
CA ASP A 613 8.44 -24.62 4.45
C ASP A 613 8.53 -25.74 3.40
N ALA A 614 7.47 -25.86 2.59
CA ALA A 614 7.37 -26.87 1.53
C ALA A 614 8.42 -26.67 0.40
N PRO A 615 8.70 -25.44 -0.09
CA PRO A 615 9.79 -25.23 -1.04
C PRO A 615 11.17 -25.70 -0.52
N ALA A 616 11.46 -25.49 0.77
CA ALA A 616 12.68 -26.02 1.38
C ALA A 616 12.69 -27.56 1.43
N LEU A 617 11.54 -28.19 1.67
CA LEU A 617 11.38 -29.64 1.58
C LEU A 617 11.60 -30.15 0.17
N ASP A 618 10.99 -29.53 -0.83
CA ASP A 618 11.13 -29.90 -2.24
C ASP A 618 12.58 -29.78 -2.71
N GLY A 619 13.26 -28.68 -2.36
CA GLY A 619 14.69 -28.51 -2.63
C GLY A 619 15.55 -29.58 -1.95
N PHE A 620 15.21 -29.96 -0.71
CA PHE A 620 15.87 -31.06 -0.01
C PHE A 620 15.62 -32.42 -0.66
N LEU A 621 14.38 -32.72 -1.07
CA LEU A 621 14.02 -33.95 -1.77
C LEU A 621 14.72 -34.05 -3.12
N LEU A 622 14.79 -32.94 -3.88
CA LEU A 622 15.53 -32.88 -5.14
C LEU A 622 17.02 -33.15 -4.92
N ARG A 623 17.62 -32.55 -3.89
CA ARG A 623 19.01 -32.81 -3.51
C ARG A 623 19.26 -34.29 -3.23
N ILE A 624 18.36 -34.96 -2.52
CA ILE A 624 18.45 -36.41 -2.27
C ILE A 624 18.27 -37.21 -3.55
N ALA A 625 17.28 -36.88 -4.37
CA ALA A 625 16.98 -37.58 -5.62
C ALA A 625 18.14 -37.52 -6.62
N LEU A 626 18.94 -36.45 -6.57
CA LEU A 626 20.13 -36.26 -7.41
C LEU A 626 21.37 -37.02 -6.90
N ASN A 627 21.36 -37.58 -5.69
CA ASN A 627 22.49 -38.36 -5.19
C ASN A 627 22.72 -39.60 -6.05
N HIS A 628 23.87 -39.67 -6.72
CA HIS A 628 24.22 -40.72 -7.67
C HIS A 628 23.29 -40.84 -8.90
N ALA A 629 22.46 -39.83 -9.15
CA ALA A 629 21.63 -39.80 -10.35
C ALA A 629 22.47 -39.54 -11.60
N SER A 630 22.13 -40.24 -12.68
CA SER A 630 22.70 -40.01 -14.01
C SER A 630 21.63 -40.20 -15.07
N VAL A 631 21.65 -39.37 -16.10
CA VAL A 631 20.73 -39.46 -17.25
C VAL A 631 21.56 -39.50 -18.51
N THR A 632 21.42 -40.54 -19.32
CA THR A 632 22.06 -40.62 -20.64
C THR A 632 21.11 -40.06 -21.70
N THR A 633 21.52 -39.01 -22.39
CA THR A 633 20.78 -38.48 -23.54
C THR A 633 20.82 -39.50 -24.68
N GLY A 634 19.68 -39.73 -25.33
CA GLY A 634 19.62 -40.56 -26.53
C GLY A 634 20.18 -39.85 -27.77
N GLY A 635 20.13 -40.51 -28.93
CA GLY A 635 20.53 -39.92 -30.22
C GLY A 635 21.92 -40.33 -30.70
N ALA A 636 22.39 -39.67 -31.76
CA ALA A 636 23.62 -40.04 -32.47
C ALA A 636 24.91 -39.85 -31.63
N ASN A 637 24.89 -38.95 -30.64
CA ASN A 637 26.00 -38.67 -29.73
C ASN A 637 25.48 -38.65 -28.26
N PRO A 638 25.32 -39.82 -27.62
CA PRO A 638 24.80 -39.89 -26.26
C PRO A 638 25.75 -39.24 -25.26
N GLN A 639 25.20 -38.43 -24.36
CA GLN A 639 25.92 -37.76 -23.28
C GLN A 639 25.31 -38.17 -21.94
N THR A 640 26.16 -38.49 -20.96
CA THR A 640 25.69 -38.76 -19.60
C THR A 640 25.73 -37.48 -18.78
N LEU A 641 24.55 -36.99 -18.41
CA LEU A 641 24.35 -35.84 -17.53
C LEU A 641 24.39 -36.30 -16.07
N THR A 642 25.25 -35.67 -15.28
CA THR A 642 25.42 -35.94 -13.83
C THR A 642 25.72 -34.65 -13.09
N GLY A 643 25.66 -34.67 -11.76
CA GLY A 643 26.10 -33.55 -10.93
C GLY A 643 25.33 -32.26 -11.19
N GLU A 644 26.02 -31.12 -11.22
CA GLU A 644 25.39 -29.80 -11.26
C GLU A 644 24.56 -29.55 -12.53
N THR A 645 24.99 -30.06 -13.68
CA THR A 645 24.25 -29.91 -14.93
C THR A 645 22.88 -30.58 -14.86
N LEU A 646 22.82 -31.80 -14.32
CA LEU A 646 21.54 -32.50 -14.09
C LEU A 646 20.70 -31.78 -13.04
N ALA A 647 21.34 -31.27 -11.99
CA ALA A 647 20.66 -30.52 -10.93
C ALA A 647 19.99 -29.23 -11.46
N GLU A 648 20.69 -28.46 -12.29
CA GLU A 648 20.16 -27.24 -12.90
C GLU A 648 18.96 -27.54 -13.81
N LEU A 649 19.06 -28.57 -14.64
CA LEU A 649 17.96 -29.00 -15.52
C LEU A 649 16.74 -29.47 -14.71
N ALA A 650 16.95 -30.24 -13.64
CA ALA A 650 15.87 -30.71 -12.78
C ALA A 650 15.18 -29.55 -12.05
N ARG A 651 15.93 -28.56 -11.57
CA ARG A 651 15.37 -27.32 -11.00
C ARG A 651 14.55 -26.53 -12.03
N LYS A 652 15.07 -26.36 -13.25
CA LYS A 652 14.34 -25.69 -14.35
C LYS A 652 13.04 -26.42 -14.68
N HIS A 653 13.08 -27.76 -14.74
CA HIS A 653 11.89 -28.57 -14.97
C HIS A 653 10.85 -28.44 -13.84
N GLN A 654 11.27 -28.45 -12.58
CA GLN A 654 10.36 -28.27 -11.45
C GLN A 654 9.69 -26.88 -11.45
N ILE A 655 10.45 -25.84 -11.83
CA ILE A 655 9.90 -24.50 -12.03
C ILE A 655 8.87 -24.52 -13.16
N ALA A 656 9.20 -25.13 -14.31
CA ALA A 656 8.29 -25.23 -15.45
C ALA A 656 6.98 -25.96 -15.07
N GLU A 657 7.06 -27.10 -14.38
CA GLU A 657 5.88 -27.84 -13.91
C GLU A 657 5.02 -27.02 -12.93
N SER A 658 5.65 -26.27 -12.03
CA SER A 658 4.89 -25.38 -11.12
C SER A 658 4.16 -24.26 -11.89
N VAL A 659 4.78 -23.72 -12.95
CA VAL A 659 4.17 -22.72 -13.83
C VAL A 659 3.03 -23.34 -14.62
N ILE A 660 3.22 -24.53 -15.20
CA ILE A 660 2.19 -25.26 -15.96
C ILE A 660 1.00 -25.60 -15.07
N ALA A 661 1.24 -26.11 -13.85
CA ALA A 661 0.18 -26.44 -12.91
C ALA A 661 -0.64 -25.21 -12.51
N ARG A 662 0.01 -24.05 -12.33
CA ARG A 662 -0.66 -22.79 -12.02
C ARG A 662 -1.50 -22.28 -13.20
N LEU A 663 -0.91 -22.22 -14.40
CA LEU A 663 -1.56 -21.68 -15.60
C LEU A 663 -2.60 -22.64 -16.19
N GLY A 664 -2.45 -23.95 -15.97
CA GLY A 664 -3.37 -24.98 -16.44
C GLY A 664 -4.78 -24.93 -15.83
N ASN A 665 -5.01 -24.08 -14.83
CA ASN A 665 -6.34 -23.83 -14.28
C ASN A 665 -7.25 -23.07 -15.26
N PHE A 666 -6.69 -22.32 -16.21
CA PHE A 666 -7.45 -21.49 -17.16
C PHE A 666 -6.87 -21.49 -18.59
N MET A 667 -5.63 -21.94 -18.79
CA MET A 667 -5.04 -22.23 -20.10
C MET A 667 -4.98 -23.73 -20.35
N ASP A 668 -4.78 -24.11 -21.62
CA ASP A 668 -4.59 -25.50 -21.99
C ASP A 668 -3.24 -26.06 -21.50
N ALA A 669 -3.29 -27.03 -20.59
CA ALA A 669 -2.08 -27.61 -19.99
C ALA A 669 -1.19 -28.36 -20.99
N GLU A 670 -1.76 -29.00 -22.02
CA GLU A 670 -0.97 -29.66 -23.07
C GLU A 670 -0.25 -28.64 -23.94
N ALA A 671 -0.88 -27.51 -24.25
CA ALA A 671 -0.22 -26.43 -24.99
C ALA A 671 0.92 -25.81 -24.19
N LEU A 672 0.75 -25.61 -22.89
CA LEU A 672 1.82 -25.14 -22.01
C LEU A 672 3.00 -26.11 -21.98
N ARG A 673 2.74 -27.43 -21.94
CA ARG A 673 3.78 -28.45 -22.05
C ARG A 673 4.46 -28.44 -23.42
N ALA A 674 3.70 -28.30 -24.51
CA ALA A 674 4.25 -28.19 -25.85
C ALA A 674 5.21 -26.99 -25.99
N ILE A 675 4.86 -25.85 -25.37
CA ILE A 675 5.74 -24.67 -25.31
C ILE A 675 6.99 -24.96 -24.48
N ALA A 676 6.83 -25.60 -23.31
CA ALA A 676 7.95 -26.00 -22.46
C ALA A 676 8.91 -27.00 -23.15
N ASP A 677 8.38 -27.86 -24.02
CA ASP A 677 9.13 -28.81 -24.86
C ASP A 677 9.78 -28.16 -26.09
N GLY A 678 9.60 -26.85 -26.30
CA GLY A 678 10.33 -26.06 -27.30
C GLY A 678 9.50 -25.54 -28.48
N VAL A 679 8.17 -25.61 -28.44
CA VAL A 679 7.34 -24.91 -29.45
C VAL A 679 7.45 -23.40 -29.22
N SER A 680 8.07 -22.70 -30.18
CA SER A 680 8.15 -21.23 -30.19
C SER A 680 6.87 -20.63 -30.79
N LEU A 681 6.36 -19.58 -30.17
CA LEU A 681 5.18 -18.85 -30.62
C LEU A 681 5.57 -17.41 -30.96
N ASN A 682 5.10 -16.90 -32.09
CA ASN A 682 5.12 -15.50 -32.47
C ASN A 682 3.67 -15.01 -32.63
N LEU A 683 3.29 -13.99 -31.85
CA LEU A 683 1.95 -13.42 -31.81
C LEU A 683 1.95 -11.91 -32.13
N ASP A 684 3.00 -11.42 -32.81
CA ASP A 684 3.12 -9.99 -33.14
C ASP A 684 2.05 -9.56 -34.15
N THR A 685 1.74 -10.42 -35.13
CA THR A 685 0.66 -10.23 -36.10
C THR A 685 -0.24 -11.46 -36.18
N VAL A 686 -1.43 -11.30 -36.78
CA VAL A 686 -2.34 -12.43 -37.03
C VAL A 686 -1.69 -13.47 -37.94
N ALA A 687 -0.91 -13.02 -38.93
CA ALA A 687 -0.19 -13.92 -39.84
C ALA A 687 0.87 -14.74 -39.08
N ASP A 688 1.61 -14.11 -38.15
CA ASP A 688 2.58 -14.81 -37.30
C ASP A 688 1.89 -15.81 -36.35
N ALA A 689 0.73 -15.43 -35.82
CA ALA A 689 -0.08 -16.31 -34.99
C ALA A 689 -0.57 -17.54 -35.77
N GLU A 690 -0.98 -17.40 -37.03
CA GLU A 690 -1.35 -18.54 -37.87
C GLU A 690 -0.18 -19.51 -38.11
N VAL A 691 1.03 -18.99 -38.33
CA VAL A 691 2.24 -19.83 -38.44
C VAL A 691 2.50 -20.60 -37.14
N SER A 692 2.38 -19.90 -36.01
CA SER A 692 2.56 -20.49 -34.68
C SER A 692 1.49 -21.55 -34.34
N ALA A 693 0.25 -21.34 -34.81
CA ALA A 693 -0.86 -22.27 -34.64
C ALA A 693 -0.56 -23.64 -35.25
N VAL A 694 0.03 -23.67 -36.45
CA VAL A 694 0.40 -24.91 -37.14
C VAL A 694 1.44 -25.70 -36.35
N ALA A 695 2.47 -25.03 -35.84
CA ALA A 695 3.53 -25.64 -35.03
C ALA A 695 2.98 -26.23 -33.72
N LEU A 696 2.14 -25.46 -33.01
CA LEU A 696 1.51 -25.90 -31.77
C LEU A 696 0.56 -27.09 -32.01
N GLN A 697 -0.26 -27.04 -33.06
CA GLN A 697 -1.17 -28.13 -33.42
C GLN A 697 -0.43 -29.43 -33.70
N ALA A 698 0.70 -29.37 -34.41
CA ALA A 698 1.51 -30.55 -34.70
C ALA A 698 2.02 -31.22 -33.41
N LYS A 699 2.53 -30.41 -32.46
CA LYS A 699 3.02 -30.92 -31.18
C LYS A 699 1.91 -31.48 -30.29
N LEU A 700 0.76 -30.82 -30.23
CA LEU A 700 -0.41 -31.32 -29.48
C LEU A 700 -0.88 -32.68 -30.00
N ARG A 701 -0.84 -32.90 -31.32
CA ARG A 701 -1.16 -34.19 -31.93
C ARG A 701 -0.13 -35.28 -31.63
N GLU A 702 1.14 -34.92 -31.44
CA GLU A 702 2.19 -35.86 -31.00
C GLU A 702 1.97 -36.29 -29.54
N LEU A 703 1.67 -35.34 -28.65
CA LEU A 703 1.47 -35.60 -27.23
C LEU A 703 0.26 -36.52 -26.98
N ASN A 704 -0.83 -36.34 -27.74
CA ASN A 704 -2.05 -37.17 -27.77
C ASN A 704 -2.57 -37.68 -26.40
N ALA A 705 -2.33 -36.94 -25.32
CA ALA A 705 -2.57 -37.44 -23.96
C ALA A 705 -4.05 -37.40 -23.56
N THR A 706 -4.83 -36.50 -24.18
CA THR A 706 -6.29 -36.39 -24.02
C THR A 706 -7.10 -37.30 -24.94
N GLY A 707 -6.47 -37.95 -25.94
CA GLY A 707 -7.14 -38.83 -26.91
C GLY A 707 -8.06 -38.13 -27.94
N ALA A 708 -8.20 -36.80 -27.87
CA ALA A 708 -8.98 -35.99 -28.80
C ALA A 708 -8.05 -35.09 -29.63
N PRO A 709 -8.18 -35.06 -30.98
CA PRO A 709 -7.32 -34.22 -31.81
C PRO A 709 -7.61 -32.74 -31.54
N ALA A 710 -6.55 -31.98 -31.24
CA ALA A 710 -6.62 -30.53 -31.14
C ALA A 710 -6.58 -29.86 -32.53
N GLU A 711 -7.40 -28.82 -32.69
CA GLU A 711 -7.35 -27.84 -33.77
C GLU A 711 -6.88 -26.51 -33.18
N VAL A 712 -5.88 -25.87 -33.79
CA VAL A 712 -5.33 -24.59 -33.35
C VAL A 712 -5.43 -23.59 -34.49
N ALA A 713 -5.92 -22.38 -34.21
CA ALA A 713 -6.02 -21.29 -35.18
C ALA A 713 -5.48 -19.99 -34.59
N GLY A 714 -4.83 -19.17 -35.44
CA GLY A 714 -4.54 -17.77 -35.12
C GLY A 714 -5.80 -16.93 -35.31
N GLU A 715 -6.16 -16.11 -34.32
CA GLU A 715 -7.30 -15.20 -34.40
C GLU A 715 -6.91 -13.82 -33.87
N PHE A 716 -7.66 -12.79 -34.26
CA PHE A 716 -7.50 -11.45 -33.67
C PHE A 716 -8.55 -11.24 -32.58
N ASP A 717 -8.10 -10.97 -31.36
CA ASP A 717 -9.02 -10.60 -30.28
C ASP A 717 -9.34 -9.10 -30.34
N VAL A 718 -10.52 -8.79 -30.82
CA VAL A 718 -11.05 -7.42 -30.93
C VAL A 718 -11.08 -6.70 -29.57
N ARG A 719 -11.18 -7.45 -28.45
CA ARG A 719 -11.25 -6.88 -27.10
C ARG A 719 -9.90 -6.38 -26.61
N THR A 720 -8.84 -7.15 -26.90
CA THR A 720 -7.47 -6.85 -26.44
C THR A 720 -6.60 -6.23 -27.53
N ASP A 721 -7.10 -6.18 -28.77
CA ASP A 721 -6.37 -5.66 -29.94
C ASP A 721 -5.10 -6.46 -30.24
N LYS A 722 -5.11 -7.76 -29.92
CA LYS A 722 -3.93 -8.64 -29.96
C LYS A 722 -4.23 -9.92 -30.74
N PRO A 723 -3.28 -10.44 -31.54
CA PRO A 723 -3.34 -11.80 -32.03
C PRO A 723 -3.33 -12.82 -30.89
N LEU A 724 -4.11 -13.89 -31.00
CA LEU A 724 -4.15 -15.01 -30.06
C LEU A 724 -4.19 -16.36 -30.78
N LEU A 725 -3.97 -17.44 -30.02
CA LEU A 725 -4.17 -18.81 -30.48
C LEU A 725 -5.42 -19.41 -29.83
N ARG A 726 -6.39 -19.81 -30.66
CA ARG A 726 -7.56 -20.55 -30.21
C ARG A 726 -7.32 -22.05 -30.36
N ILE A 727 -7.39 -22.78 -29.25
CA ILE A 727 -7.31 -24.24 -29.23
C ILE A 727 -8.71 -24.82 -29.08
N SER A 728 -9.10 -25.72 -29.97
CA SER A 728 -10.40 -26.39 -29.98
C SER A 728 -10.20 -27.91 -29.96
N ARG A 729 -10.97 -28.63 -29.13
CA ARG A 729 -11.04 -30.09 -29.12
C ARG A 729 -12.48 -30.52 -29.31
N ARG A 730 -12.72 -31.49 -30.19
CA ARG A 730 -14.04 -32.12 -30.30
C ARG A 730 -14.15 -33.20 -29.23
N HIS A 731 -15.03 -32.97 -28.26
CA HIS A 731 -15.39 -33.95 -27.23
C HIS A 731 -16.44 -34.94 -27.72
#